data_AF-A0A8D0UEG0-F1
#
_entry.id   AF-A0A8D0UEG0-F1
#
_cell.length_a   1.000
_cell.length_b   1.000
_cell.length_c   1.000
_cell.angle_alpha   90.00
_cell.angle_beta   90.00
_cell.angle_gamma   90.00
#
_symmetry.space_group_name_H-M   'P 1'
#
loop_
_entity.id
_entity.type
_entity.pdbx_description
1 polymer ?
#
loop_
_entity_poly.entity_id
_entity_poly.type
_entity_poly.pdbx_seq_one_letter_code
_entity_poly.pdbx_strand_id
1 'polypeptide(L)'
;MSAAPAYSEDKGGSAGPGEPEYGHDPASGGIFSSDYKRHDDLKEMLDTNKDSLKLEAMKRIVAMIARGKNASDLFPAVVKNVACKNIEVKKLVYVYLVRYAEEQQDLALLSISTFQRGLKDPNQLIRASALRVLSSIRVPIIVPIMMLAIKEAASDMSPYVRKTAAHAIPKLYSLDSDQKDQLIEVIEKLLADKTTLVAGSVVMAFEEVCPERIDLIHKNYRKLCNLLIDVEEWGQVVIISMLTRYARTQFLSPTQNESLLEENPEKAFYGSEEDEAKGPGSEEAAATTLPARKPYVMDPDHRLLLRNTKPLLQSRSAAVVMAVAQLYFHLAPKAEVGVIAKALVRLLRSHSEVQYVVLQNVATMSIKRRGMFEPYLKSFYIRSTDPTQIKILKLEVLTNLANETNIPTVLREFQTYIRSMDKDFVAATIQAIGRCATNIGRVRDTCLNGLVQLLSNRDELVVAESVVVIKKLLQMQPAQHGEIIKHLAKLTDNIQVPMARASILWLIGEYCEHVPRIAPDVLRKMAKSFTAEEDIVKLQVINLAAKLYLTNSKQTKLLTQYVLSLAKYDQNYDIRDRARFTRQLIVPSEQGGALSRHAKKLFLAPKPAPVLESSFKDRDHFQLGSLSHLLNAKATGYQELPDWPEEAPDPSVRNVEVPEWTKCSSREKRKEKEKPFYSDSEGESGPTESADSGKTMGRAGASQVEPDPCLHPPSSDQSEEEGKKRQMKKRKKVPEGQEGGSSSDEGSDSSSSSSESEMTSETEEEQVEPASWRKKTPSSSKSAPAAKEISLLDLEDFTPPSIQPVSSPAVVSTSLAADLEGLTLTDSPLAPSLLSPVSGVGRQELLHRVAGEGLAVDYTFSRQPFSGDPHMVSVHIHFSNSSDTPIKGLHVGTPKLPAGISIQEFPEIESLAPGESATAIMGINFCDSTQAANFQLTQTRQFYVSIQPPVGELMAPVFMSENEFKKEQGKLTGMNEITEKLTLPDTCRSDHIVVQKVTATANLGRVPCGTSDEYRFAGRTLTSGSLVLLTLDARPTGAAQLTVNSEKMVIGTMLVKDVVQALTQ
;
A
#
# COMPACT_ATOMS: atom_id res chain seq x y z
N MET A 1 -70.28 -59.86 -13.67
CA MET A 1 -70.63 -59.67 -15.09
C MET A 1 -69.52 -58.86 -15.76
N SER A 2 -69.49 -58.82 -17.09
CA SER A 2 -68.53 -58.09 -17.92
C SER A 2 -68.56 -56.56 -17.66
N ALA A 3 -67.56 -55.75 -18.04
CA ALA A 3 -66.38 -56.03 -18.88
C ALA A 3 -65.12 -55.30 -18.37
N ALA A 4 -63.97 -55.54 -19.02
CA ALA A 4 -62.64 -55.02 -18.66
C ALA A 4 -61.80 -54.70 -19.95
N PRO A 5 -60.48 -54.43 -19.91
CA PRO A 5 -59.97 -53.05 -19.76
C PRO A 5 -58.76 -52.69 -20.67
N ALA A 6 -58.27 -51.44 -20.59
CA ALA A 6 -56.83 -51.08 -20.67
C ALA A 6 -56.64 -49.61 -20.19
N TYR A 7 -56.09 -49.38 -18.99
CA TYR A 7 -54.69 -49.00 -18.70
C TYR A 7 -54.29 -47.59 -19.23
N SER A 8 -54.02 -46.53 -18.44
CA SER A 8 -53.26 -46.36 -17.16
C SER A 8 -51.74 -46.54 -17.30
N GLU A 9 -50.83 -45.76 -16.68
CA GLU A 9 -50.86 -44.51 -15.88
C GLU A 9 -49.41 -43.89 -15.92
N ASP A 10 -48.99 -42.76 -15.30
CA ASP A 10 -49.53 -41.95 -14.19
C ASP A 10 -49.10 -40.43 -14.20
N LYS A 11 -49.38 -39.73 -13.10
CA LYS A 11 -48.92 -38.41 -12.57
C LYS A 11 -47.43 -38.06 -12.83
N GLY A 12 -46.98 -36.80 -12.71
CA GLY A 12 -47.63 -35.56 -12.26
C GLY A 12 -46.89 -34.89 -11.09
N GLY A 13 -46.64 -33.57 -11.17
CA GLY A 13 -45.96 -32.77 -10.14
C GLY A 13 -46.58 -31.37 -10.02
N SER A 14 -46.70 -30.85 -8.80
CA SER A 14 -47.56 -29.69 -8.47
C SER A 14 -46.78 -28.38 -8.24
N ALA A 15 -47.39 -27.25 -8.63
CA ALA A 15 -47.12 -25.95 -8.01
C ALA A 15 -47.70 -25.93 -6.56
N GLY A 16 -47.41 -24.99 -5.66
CA GLY A 16 -46.67 -23.72 -5.64
C GLY A 16 -46.74 -23.21 -4.18
N PRO A 17 -46.85 -21.90 -3.87
CA PRO A 17 -46.83 -20.72 -4.76
C PRO A 17 -45.85 -19.60 -4.29
N GLY A 18 -45.75 -18.52 -5.07
CA GLY A 18 -45.69 -17.16 -4.49
C GLY A 18 -44.38 -16.36 -4.60
N GLU A 19 -44.17 -15.71 -5.74
CA GLU A 19 -43.70 -14.31 -5.81
C GLU A 19 -44.23 -13.68 -7.13
N PRO A 20 -44.34 -12.33 -7.25
CA PRO A 20 -45.24 -11.71 -8.22
C PRO A 20 -44.63 -11.50 -9.62
N GLU A 21 -45.49 -11.61 -10.62
CA GLU A 21 -45.20 -11.36 -12.03
C GLU A 21 -45.05 -9.84 -12.30
N TYR A 22 -43.96 -9.43 -12.96
CA TYR A 22 -43.78 -8.08 -13.48
C TYR A 22 -43.65 -8.14 -15.01
N GLY A 23 -44.32 -7.22 -15.70
CA GLY A 23 -44.69 -7.37 -17.11
C GLY A 23 -43.53 -7.55 -18.09
N HIS A 24 -43.72 -8.48 -19.04
CA HIS A 24 -42.78 -8.75 -20.13
C HIS A 24 -42.83 -7.65 -21.20
N ASP A 25 -41.72 -6.96 -21.45
CA ASP A 25 -41.59 -5.98 -22.54
C ASP A 25 -41.40 -6.69 -23.90
N PRO A 26 -42.25 -6.43 -24.92
CA PRO A 26 -42.13 -7.03 -26.25
C PRO A 26 -40.81 -6.77 -26.99
N ALA A 27 -39.98 -5.82 -26.54
CA ALA A 27 -38.67 -5.55 -27.15
C ALA A 27 -37.63 -6.69 -26.93
N SER A 28 -37.91 -7.65 -26.04
CA SER A 28 -36.99 -8.73 -25.63
C SER A 28 -36.93 -9.95 -26.58
N GLY A 29 -36.74 -9.71 -27.89
CA GLY A 29 -36.51 -10.77 -28.88
C GLY A 29 -35.30 -11.66 -28.53
N GLY A 30 -35.49 -12.99 -28.53
CA GLY A 30 -34.57 -13.94 -27.91
C GLY A 30 -33.17 -14.03 -28.54
N ILE A 31 -32.11 -13.99 -27.70
CA ILE A 31 -30.69 -14.06 -28.12
C ILE A 31 -29.89 -15.10 -27.31
N PHE A 32 -30.53 -16.20 -26.90
CA PHE A 32 -29.85 -17.30 -26.19
C PHE A 32 -30.35 -18.69 -26.62
N SER A 33 -29.76 -19.22 -27.69
CA SER A 33 -29.59 -20.67 -27.83
C SER A 33 -28.18 -21.08 -27.37
N SER A 34 -28.03 -22.30 -26.87
CA SER A 34 -26.80 -22.82 -26.25
C SER A 34 -25.93 -23.66 -27.18
N ASP A 35 -25.99 -23.40 -28.49
CA ASP A 35 -25.32 -24.22 -29.52
C ASP A 35 -23.86 -23.81 -29.81
N TYR A 36 -23.05 -24.81 -30.17
CA TYR A 36 -21.61 -24.69 -30.40
C TYR A 36 -21.20 -24.07 -31.76
N LYS A 37 -22.12 -23.45 -32.52
CA LYS A 37 -21.86 -22.77 -33.82
C LYS A 37 -21.60 -21.26 -33.67
N ARG A 38 -20.95 -20.87 -32.57
CA ARG A 38 -21.33 -19.65 -31.83
C ARG A 38 -20.88 -18.29 -32.39
N HIS A 39 -20.19 -18.26 -33.53
CA HIS A 39 -19.53 -17.06 -34.06
C HIS A 39 -19.66 -16.89 -35.60
N ASP A 40 -20.39 -17.78 -36.30
CA ASP A 40 -20.38 -17.77 -37.78
C ASP A 40 -21.20 -16.61 -38.39
N ASP A 41 -22.24 -16.14 -37.69
CA ASP A 41 -22.97 -14.90 -38.01
C ASP A 41 -22.04 -13.67 -37.98
N LEU A 42 -21.17 -13.60 -36.97
CA LEU A 42 -20.20 -12.52 -36.81
C LEU A 42 -19.13 -12.55 -37.91
N LYS A 43 -18.73 -13.74 -38.39
CA LYS A 43 -17.83 -13.88 -39.55
C LYS A 43 -18.48 -13.32 -40.81
N GLU A 44 -19.73 -13.71 -41.10
CA GLU A 44 -20.48 -13.24 -42.27
C GLU A 44 -20.70 -11.72 -42.24
N MET A 45 -21.06 -11.16 -41.07
CA MET A 45 -21.20 -9.71 -40.88
C MET A 45 -19.87 -8.95 -41.05
N LEU A 46 -18.72 -9.54 -40.69
CA LEU A 46 -17.40 -8.96 -40.88
C LEU A 46 -16.90 -9.03 -42.34
N ASP A 47 -17.27 -10.07 -43.07
CA ASP A 47 -16.89 -10.25 -44.47
C ASP A 47 -17.78 -9.47 -45.44
N THR A 48 -19.02 -9.19 -45.07
CA THR A 48 -19.96 -8.39 -45.88
C THR A 48 -19.44 -6.97 -46.14
N ASN A 49 -19.46 -6.49 -47.39
CA ASN A 49 -18.96 -5.16 -47.82
C ASN A 49 -19.68 -3.92 -47.22
N LYS A 50 -20.60 -4.08 -46.26
CA LYS A 50 -21.33 -2.98 -45.60
C LYS A 50 -20.66 -2.63 -44.28
N ASP A 51 -19.99 -1.48 -44.21
CA ASP A 51 -19.29 -1.01 -42.99
C ASP A 51 -20.21 -0.89 -41.75
N SER A 52 -21.54 -0.76 -41.92
CA SER A 52 -22.51 -0.79 -40.82
C SER A 52 -22.62 -2.17 -40.13
N LEU A 53 -22.66 -3.26 -40.91
CA LEU A 53 -22.69 -4.62 -40.37
C LEU A 53 -21.35 -4.98 -39.72
N LYS A 54 -20.24 -4.54 -40.31
CA LYS A 54 -18.90 -4.65 -39.70
C LYS A 54 -18.81 -3.93 -38.36
N LEU A 55 -19.37 -2.72 -38.28
CA LEU A 55 -19.43 -1.93 -37.05
C LEU A 55 -20.26 -2.62 -35.97
N GLU A 56 -21.40 -3.21 -36.33
CA GLU A 56 -22.24 -3.96 -35.40
C GLU A 56 -21.55 -5.24 -34.92
N ALA A 57 -20.98 -6.04 -35.83
CA ALA A 57 -20.23 -7.24 -35.48
C ALA A 57 -19.05 -6.92 -34.56
N MET A 58 -18.25 -5.89 -34.87
CA MET A 58 -17.16 -5.46 -33.98
C MET A 58 -17.66 -4.97 -32.62
N LYS A 59 -18.83 -4.30 -32.53
CA LYS A 59 -19.46 -3.93 -31.25
C LYS A 59 -19.89 -5.18 -30.46
N ARG A 60 -20.51 -6.17 -31.11
CA ARG A 60 -20.87 -7.46 -30.50
C ARG A 60 -19.63 -8.19 -29.98
N ILE A 61 -18.55 -8.26 -30.77
CA ILE A 61 -17.27 -8.91 -30.40
C ILE A 61 -16.63 -8.22 -29.20
N VAL A 62 -16.50 -6.89 -29.20
CA VAL A 62 -15.94 -6.15 -28.04
C VAL A 62 -16.83 -6.30 -26.80
N ALA A 63 -18.15 -6.40 -26.94
CA ALA A 63 -19.06 -6.71 -25.84
C ALA A 63 -18.93 -8.16 -25.32
N MET A 64 -18.50 -9.13 -26.14
CA MET A 64 -18.16 -10.47 -25.67
C MET A 64 -16.85 -10.47 -24.88
N ILE A 65 -15.82 -9.77 -25.37
CA ILE A 65 -14.52 -9.62 -24.69
C ILE A 65 -14.70 -8.90 -23.34
N ALA A 66 -15.51 -7.83 -23.29
CA ALA A 66 -15.86 -7.12 -22.05
C ALA A 66 -16.66 -7.97 -21.05
N ARG A 67 -17.26 -9.08 -21.50
CA ARG A 67 -17.92 -10.10 -20.66
C ARG A 67 -17.02 -11.30 -20.35
N GLY A 68 -15.71 -11.21 -20.63
CA GLY A 68 -14.73 -12.27 -20.38
C GLY A 68 -14.89 -13.51 -21.27
N LYS A 69 -15.56 -13.39 -22.43
CA LYS A 69 -15.70 -14.50 -23.39
C LYS A 69 -14.56 -14.49 -24.42
N ASN A 70 -14.01 -15.66 -24.70
CA ASN A 70 -12.99 -15.84 -25.73
C ASN A 70 -13.58 -15.58 -27.12
N ALA A 71 -12.91 -14.71 -27.88
CA ALA A 71 -13.26 -14.35 -29.26
C ALA A 71 -12.05 -14.52 -30.22
N SER A 72 -11.10 -15.37 -29.84
CA SER A 72 -9.87 -15.71 -30.60
C SER A 72 -10.17 -16.29 -31.98
N ASP A 73 -11.22 -17.12 -32.12
CA ASP A 73 -11.60 -17.78 -33.38
C ASP A 73 -11.98 -16.80 -34.51
N LEU A 74 -12.25 -15.53 -34.15
CA LEU A 74 -12.58 -14.45 -35.07
C LEU A 74 -11.35 -13.69 -35.57
N PHE A 75 -10.15 -13.99 -35.08
CA PHE A 75 -8.93 -13.23 -35.38
C PHE A 75 -8.66 -13.07 -36.89
N PRO A 76 -8.78 -14.10 -37.75
CA PRO A 76 -8.59 -13.94 -39.20
C PRO A 76 -9.60 -12.98 -39.84
N ALA A 77 -10.88 -13.06 -39.44
CA ALA A 77 -11.94 -12.22 -39.96
C ALA A 77 -11.81 -10.76 -39.50
N VAL A 78 -11.25 -10.53 -38.30
CA VAL A 78 -10.97 -9.19 -37.77
C VAL A 78 -9.71 -8.58 -38.41
N VAL A 79 -8.63 -9.37 -38.58
CA VAL A 79 -7.38 -8.94 -39.28
C VAL A 79 -7.67 -8.46 -40.71
N LYS A 80 -8.52 -9.17 -41.45
CA LYS A 80 -8.96 -8.79 -42.80
C LYS A 80 -9.58 -7.38 -42.86
N ASN A 81 -10.11 -6.87 -41.75
CA ASN A 81 -10.79 -5.58 -41.64
C ASN A 81 -9.93 -4.42 -41.12
N VAL A 82 -8.64 -4.64 -40.81
CA VAL A 82 -7.67 -3.60 -40.38
C VAL A 82 -7.52 -2.47 -41.42
N ALA A 83 -7.69 -2.80 -42.70
CA ALA A 83 -7.62 -1.86 -43.82
C ALA A 83 -8.93 -1.11 -44.12
N CYS A 84 -9.98 -1.26 -43.30
CA CYS A 84 -11.25 -0.55 -43.46
C CYS A 84 -11.06 0.99 -43.47
N LYS A 85 -11.87 1.69 -44.28
CA LYS A 85 -11.88 3.16 -44.37
C LYS A 85 -12.65 3.81 -43.21
N ASN A 86 -13.66 3.13 -42.65
CA ASN A 86 -14.42 3.63 -41.52
C ASN A 86 -13.54 3.68 -40.25
N ILE A 87 -13.40 4.88 -39.69
CA ILE A 87 -12.57 5.16 -38.51
C ILE A 87 -13.10 4.45 -37.25
N GLU A 88 -14.42 4.23 -37.12
CA GLU A 88 -15.00 3.51 -35.99
C GLU A 88 -14.69 2.01 -36.03
N VAL A 89 -14.90 1.38 -37.20
CA VAL A 89 -14.55 -0.03 -37.42
C VAL A 89 -13.05 -0.22 -37.17
N LYS A 90 -12.20 0.64 -37.77
CA LYS A 90 -10.74 0.63 -37.54
C LYS A 90 -10.38 0.75 -36.05
N LYS A 91 -11.02 1.65 -35.28
CA LYS A 91 -10.79 1.79 -33.83
C LYS A 91 -11.14 0.51 -33.05
N LEU A 92 -12.24 -0.15 -33.37
CA LEU A 92 -12.64 -1.40 -32.69
C LEU A 92 -11.71 -2.56 -33.06
N VAL A 93 -11.33 -2.69 -34.33
CA VAL A 93 -10.33 -3.67 -34.81
C VAL A 93 -8.98 -3.44 -34.12
N TYR A 94 -8.58 -2.18 -33.95
CA TYR A 94 -7.36 -1.79 -33.25
C TYR A 94 -7.38 -2.18 -31.76
N VAL A 95 -8.52 -2.05 -31.07
CA VAL A 95 -8.66 -2.53 -29.68
C VAL A 95 -8.62 -4.06 -29.60
N TYR A 96 -9.28 -4.76 -30.52
CA TYR A 96 -9.26 -6.22 -30.60
C TYR A 96 -7.84 -6.77 -30.80
N LEU A 97 -7.07 -6.19 -31.72
CA LEU A 97 -5.69 -6.63 -31.99
C LEU A 97 -4.76 -6.42 -30.79
N VAL A 98 -4.89 -5.33 -30.04
CA VAL A 98 -4.06 -5.12 -28.83
C VAL A 98 -4.34 -6.17 -27.74
N ARG A 99 -5.50 -6.85 -27.76
CA ARG A 99 -5.76 -7.98 -26.86
C ARG A 99 -5.22 -9.31 -27.38
N TYR A 100 -5.42 -9.62 -28.66
CA TYR A 100 -5.19 -10.97 -29.21
C TYR A 100 -3.91 -11.15 -30.03
N ALA A 101 -3.18 -10.09 -30.37
CA ALA A 101 -1.96 -10.20 -31.18
C ALA A 101 -0.80 -10.91 -30.45
N GLU A 102 -0.80 -10.96 -29.12
CA GLU A 102 0.17 -11.76 -28.33
C GLU A 102 -0.10 -13.27 -28.45
N GLU A 103 -1.39 -13.65 -28.54
CA GLU A 103 -1.86 -15.04 -28.68
C GLU A 103 -1.74 -15.57 -30.13
N GLN A 104 -1.78 -14.68 -31.15
CA GLN A 104 -1.85 -15.04 -32.58
C GLN A 104 -0.83 -14.24 -33.42
N GLN A 105 0.45 -14.39 -33.08
CA GLN A 105 1.54 -13.54 -33.57
C GLN A 105 1.70 -13.57 -35.09
N ASP A 106 1.71 -14.76 -35.72
CA ASP A 106 1.89 -14.90 -37.18
C ASP A 106 0.82 -14.18 -38.00
N LEU A 107 -0.45 -14.31 -37.58
CA LEU A 107 -1.58 -13.62 -38.21
C LEU A 107 -1.56 -12.12 -37.93
N ALA A 108 -1.00 -11.69 -36.79
CA ALA A 108 -0.81 -10.27 -36.48
C ALA A 108 0.21 -9.61 -37.44
N LEU A 109 1.22 -10.34 -37.92
CA LEU A 109 2.23 -9.82 -38.86
C LEU A 109 1.60 -9.22 -40.14
N LEU A 110 0.52 -9.84 -40.64
CA LEU A 110 -0.24 -9.37 -41.81
C LEU A 110 -0.74 -7.91 -41.65
N SER A 111 -1.03 -7.51 -40.41
CA SER A 111 -1.52 -6.16 -40.07
C SER A 111 -0.44 -5.08 -40.13
N ILE A 112 0.85 -5.43 -39.99
CA ILE A 112 1.98 -4.48 -39.91
C ILE A 112 2.04 -3.58 -41.15
N SER A 113 1.88 -4.17 -42.34
CA SER A 113 1.83 -3.44 -43.62
C SER A 113 0.78 -2.31 -43.64
N THR A 114 -0.35 -2.53 -42.96
CA THR A 114 -1.44 -1.56 -42.88
C THR A 114 -1.22 -0.55 -41.74
N PHE A 115 -0.52 -0.90 -40.66
CA PHE A 115 -0.05 0.08 -39.68
C PHE A 115 1.01 1.01 -40.28
N GLN A 116 2.00 0.49 -41.01
CA GLN A 116 3.01 1.29 -41.74
C GLN A 116 2.36 2.29 -42.70
N ARG A 117 1.34 1.86 -43.46
CA ARG A 117 0.54 2.77 -44.30
C ARG A 117 -0.28 3.78 -43.47
N GLY A 118 -0.81 3.37 -42.32
CA GLY A 118 -1.53 4.24 -41.38
C GLY A 118 -0.66 5.34 -40.76
N LEU A 119 0.64 5.09 -40.57
CA LEU A 119 1.63 6.10 -40.14
C LEU A 119 1.83 7.22 -41.18
N LYS A 120 1.41 7.03 -42.43
CA LYS A 120 1.59 8.00 -43.53
C LYS A 120 0.24 8.58 -44.02
N ASP A 121 -0.81 8.40 -43.23
CA ASP A 121 -2.15 8.96 -43.44
C ASP A 121 -2.16 10.49 -43.18
N PRO A 122 -2.88 11.32 -43.97
CA PRO A 122 -2.95 12.76 -43.73
C PRO A 122 -3.56 13.13 -42.36
N ASN A 123 -4.41 12.27 -41.78
CA ASN A 123 -5.04 12.52 -40.49
C ASN A 123 -4.13 12.13 -39.32
N GLN A 124 -3.72 13.13 -38.53
CA GLN A 124 -2.90 12.97 -37.31
C GLN A 124 -3.47 11.94 -36.31
N LEU A 125 -4.79 11.77 -36.23
CA LEU A 125 -5.43 10.79 -35.35
C LEU A 125 -5.27 9.35 -35.86
N ILE A 126 -5.18 9.17 -37.18
CA ILE A 126 -4.93 7.86 -37.80
C ILE A 126 -3.44 7.51 -37.64
N ARG A 127 -2.52 8.45 -37.88
CA ARG A 127 -1.08 8.25 -37.61
C ARG A 127 -0.80 7.88 -36.15
N ALA A 128 -1.31 8.66 -35.21
CA ALA A 128 -1.16 8.39 -33.78
C ALA A 128 -1.79 7.05 -33.35
N SER A 129 -3.00 6.74 -33.81
CA SER A 129 -3.64 5.46 -33.45
C SER A 129 -2.94 4.24 -34.06
N ALA A 130 -2.41 4.34 -35.28
CA ALA A 130 -1.57 3.30 -35.87
C ALA A 130 -0.28 3.08 -35.07
N LEU A 131 0.44 4.16 -34.71
CA LEU A 131 1.65 4.08 -33.87
C LEU A 131 1.36 3.48 -32.50
N ARG A 132 0.25 3.85 -31.87
CA ARG A 132 -0.15 3.33 -30.55
C ARG A 132 -0.47 1.84 -30.57
N VAL A 133 -1.02 1.31 -31.66
CA VAL A 133 -1.27 -0.14 -31.81
C VAL A 133 0.02 -0.88 -32.17
N LEU A 134 0.79 -0.38 -33.14
CA LEU A 134 2.08 -0.96 -33.51
C LEU A 134 3.01 -1.10 -32.29
N SER A 135 3.05 -0.08 -31.43
CA SER A 135 3.82 -0.10 -30.17
C SER A 135 3.20 -0.88 -29.02
N SER A 136 2.01 -1.45 -29.18
CA SER A 136 1.37 -2.31 -28.16
C SER A 136 1.31 -3.79 -28.58
N ILE A 137 1.90 -4.15 -29.71
CA ILE A 137 2.02 -5.54 -30.18
C ILE A 137 3.38 -6.08 -29.71
N ARG A 138 3.38 -6.99 -28.74
CA ARG A 138 4.60 -7.57 -28.15
C ARG A 138 5.17 -8.73 -28.98
N VAL A 139 5.64 -8.43 -30.19
CA VAL A 139 6.25 -9.41 -31.11
C VAL A 139 7.68 -8.96 -31.46
N PRO A 140 8.76 -9.63 -30.97
CA PRO A 140 10.13 -9.16 -31.14
C PRO A 140 10.54 -8.89 -32.60
N ILE A 141 10.00 -9.66 -33.56
CA ILE A 141 10.26 -9.51 -35.00
C ILE A 141 9.93 -8.09 -35.52
N ILE A 142 9.02 -7.34 -34.87
CA ILE A 142 8.61 -6.00 -35.33
C ILE A 142 9.51 -4.86 -34.82
N VAL A 143 10.47 -5.14 -33.93
CA VAL A 143 11.30 -4.14 -33.24
C VAL A 143 11.99 -3.16 -34.21
N PRO A 144 12.66 -3.59 -35.30
CA PRO A 144 13.29 -2.65 -36.25
C PRO A 144 12.29 -1.76 -36.98
N ILE A 145 11.10 -2.27 -37.28
CA ILE A 145 10.01 -1.53 -37.92
C ILE A 145 9.43 -0.49 -36.95
N MET A 146 9.28 -0.86 -35.68
CA MET A 146 8.81 0.02 -34.61
C MET A 146 9.82 1.13 -34.31
N MET A 147 11.12 0.84 -34.28
CA MET A 147 12.18 1.85 -34.15
C MET A 147 12.09 2.90 -35.27
N LEU A 148 12.02 2.47 -36.54
CA LEU A 148 11.88 3.38 -37.67
C LEU A 148 10.59 4.22 -37.59
N ALA A 149 9.46 3.60 -37.22
CA ALA A 149 8.19 4.28 -37.02
C ALA A 149 8.25 5.35 -35.92
N ILE A 150 8.96 5.10 -34.82
CA ILE A 150 9.16 6.05 -33.73
C ILE A 150 10.09 7.20 -34.17
N LYS A 151 11.18 6.91 -34.89
CA LYS A 151 12.10 7.92 -35.45
C LYS A 151 11.41 8.83 -36.50
N GLU A 152 10.54 8.28 -37.35
CA GLU A 152 9.66 9.07 -38.23
C GLU A 152 8.67 9.92 -37.42
N ALA A 153 7.89 9.30 -36.51
CA ALA A 153 6.82 9.97 -35.77
C ALA A 153 7.30 11.04 -34.77
N ALA A 154 8.51 10.93 -34.23
CA ALA A 154 9.15 11.98 -33.45
C ALA A 154 9.46 13.25 -34.26
N SER A 155 9.36 13.17 -35.60
CA SER A 155 9.53 14.28 -36.54
C SER A 155 8.20 14.84 -37.07
N ASP A 156 7.05 14.30 -36.64
CA ASP A 156 5.74 14.68 -37.19
C ASP A 156 5.40 16.14 -36.89
N MET A 157 4.75 16.82 -37.84
CA MET A 157 4.26 18.21 -37.65
C MET A 157 3.30 18.34 -36.46
N SER A 158 2.52 17.31 -36.16
CA SER A 158 1.54 17.28 -35.08
C SER A 158 2.17 16.98 -33.71
N PRO A 159 2.01 17.87 -32.71
CA PRO A 159 2.40 17.58 -31.33
C PRO A 159 1.69 16.34 -30.76
N TYR A 160 0.48 16.00 -31.22
CA TYR A 160 -0.25 14.81 -30.77
C TYR A 160 0.41 13.50 -31.23
N VAL A 161 0.97 13.48 -32.45
CA VAL A 161 1.73 12.33 -32.95
C VAL A 161 3.08 12.24 -32.22
N ARG A 162 3.78 13.35 -32.00
CA ARG A 162 5.04 13.37 -31.23
C ARG A 162 4.84 12.94 -29.76
N LYS A 163 3.76 13.38 -29.10
CA LYS A 163 3.33 12.87 -27.78
C LYS A 163 3.12 11.35 -27.80
N THR A 164 2.51 10.83 -28.85
CA THR A 164 2.27 9.39 -29.02
C THR A 164 3.57 8.61 -29.26
N ALA A 165 4.54 9.21 -29.98
CA ALA A 165 5.88 8.64 -30.13
C ALA A 165 6.62 8.55 -28.79
N ALA A 166 6.55 9.58 -27.94
CA ALA A 166 7.10 9.52 -26.58
C ALA A 166 6.49 8.37 -25.75
N HIS A 167 5.17 8.15 -25.81
CA HIS A 167 4.50 7.00 -25.17
C HIS A 167 4.79 5.63 -25.81
N ALA A 168 5.47 5.57 -26.96
CA ALA A 168 5.89 4.32 -27.59
C ALA A 168 7.31 3.91 -27.19
N ILE A 169 8.15 4.87 -26.76
CA ILE A 169 9.56 4.64 -26.39
C ILE A 169 9.72 3.64 -25.22
N PRO A 170 9.04 3.79 -24.06
CA PRO A 170 9.06 2.78 -22.99
C PRO A 170 8.65 1.38 -23.44
N LYS A 171 7.68 1.28 -24.36
CA LYS A 171 7.16 -0.01 -24.82
C LYS A 171 8.18 -0.74 -25.70
N LEU A 172 8.86 -0.01 -26.58
CA LEU A 172 9.97 -0.55 -27.36
C LEU A 172 11.12 -1.01 -26.44
N TYR A 173 11.49 -0.20 -25.44
CA TYR A 173 12.50 -0.59 -24.44
C TYR A 173 12.11 -1.83 -23.64
N SER A 174 10.83 -2.00 -23.30
CA SER A 174 10.30 -3.21 -22.63
C SER A 174 10.24 -4.47 -23.52
N LEU A 175 10.59 -4.34 -24.81
CA LEU A 175 10.60 -5.44 -25.79
C LEU A 175 12.00 -5.75 -26.31
N ASP A 176 12.87 -4.74 -26.40
CA ASP A 176 14.28 -4.88 -26.73
C ASP A 176 15.09 -3.79 -26.01
N SER A 177 15.93 -4.21 -25.07
CA SER A 177 16.85 -3.35 -24.31
C SER A 177 17.98 -2.79 -25.16
N ASP A 178 18.37 -3.50 -26.23
CA ASP A 178 19.58 -3.21 -27.00
C ASP A 178 19.40 -1.96 -27.88
N GLN A 179 18.16 -1.50 -28.03
CA GLN A 179 17.82 -0.24 -28.70
C GLN A 179 18.01 1.01 -27.82
N LYS A 180 18.48 0.89 -26.55
CA LYS A 180 18.58 2.00 -25.57
C LYS A 180 19.25 3.26 -26.15
N ASP A 181 20.38 3.13 -26.84
CA ASP A 181 21.10 4.28 -27.41
C ASP A 181 20.30 4.99 -28.52
N GLN A 182 19.69 4.23 -29.42
CA GLN A 182 18.83 4.77 -30.48
C GLN A 182 17.53 5.41 -29.94
N LEU A 183 17.06 4.96 -28.78
CA LEU A 183 15.95 5.60 -28.06
C LEU A 183 16.40 6.92 -27.41
N ILE A 184 17.61 6.98 -26.85
CA ILE A 184 18.20 8.19 -26.26
C ILE A 184 18.31 9.31 -27.30
N GLU A 185 18.72 9.02 -28.54
CA GLU A 185 18.70 10.00 -29.66
C GLU A 185 17.32 10.64 -29.87
N VAL A 186 16.27 9.82 -29.78
CA VAL A 186 14.88 10.27 -29.96
C VAL A 186 14.40 11.06 -28.75
N ILE A 187 14.75 10.64 -27.53
CA ILE A 187 14.44 11.36 -26.29
C ILE A 187 15.10 12.74 -26.30
N GLU A 188 16.38 12.89 -26.66
CA GLU A 188 17.04 14.20 -26.73
C GLU A 188 16.35 15.13 -27.74
N LYS A 189 16.04 14.62 -28.94
CA LYS A 189 15.32 15.36 -29.97
C LYS A 189 13.92 15.81 -29.52
N LEU A 190 13.21 14.98 -28.75
CA LEU A 190 11.89 15.29 -28.23
C LEU A 190 11.94 16.21 -26.98
N LEU A 191 12.97 16.10 -26.14
CA LEU A 191 13.21 17.04 -25.03
C LEU A 191 13.47 18.45 -25.54
N ALA A 192 14.05 18.60 -26.74
CA ALA A 192 14.25 19.90 -27.39
C ALA A 192 12.95 20.57 -27.89
N ASP A 193 11.83 19.84 -28.04
CA ASP A 193 10.55 20.36 -28.54
C ASP A 193 10.00 21.51 -27.67
N LYS A 194 9.54 22.59 -28.30
CA LYS A 194 9.00 23.79 -27.61
C LYS A 194 7.54 23.60 -27.14
N THR A 195 6.86 22.51 -27.51
CA THR A 195 5.42 22.30 -27.25
C THR A 195 5.12 21.59 -25.92
N THR A 196 4.29 22.21 -25.07
CA THR A 196 3.96 21.73 -23.72
C THR A 196 3.24 20.39 -23.70
N LEU A 197 2.41 20.11 -24.71
CA LEU A 197 1.68 18.85 -24.87
C LEU A 197 2.59 17.61 -24.96
N VAL A 198 3.83 17.79 -25.42
CA VAL A 198 4.81 16.71 -25.62
C VAL A 198 5.69 16.53 -24.38
N ALA A 199 6.05 17.61 -23.69
CA ALA A 199 7.04 17.63 -22.61
C ALA A 199 6.79 16.59 -21.50
N GLY A 200 5.56 16.49 -20.97
CA GLY A 200 5.23 15.54 -19.90
C GLY A 200 5.44 14.07 -20.29
N SER A 201 5.02 13.69 -21.51
CA SER A 201 5.19 12.33 -22.03
C SER A 201 6.65 11.99 -22.33
N VAL A 202 7.48 12.97 -22.68
CA VAL A 202 8.91 12.76 -22.93
C VAL A 202 9.67 12.60 -21.62
N VAL A 203 9.35 13.38 -20.58
CA VAL A 203 9.99 13.21 -19.26
C VAL A 203 9.60 11.87 -18.63
N MET A 204 8.37 11.39 -18.83
CA MET A 204 7.98 10.01 -18.48
C MET A 204 8.83 8.97 -19.23
N ALA A 205 9.03 9.14 -20.54
CA ALA A 205 9.86 8.23 -21.33
C ALA A 205 11.35 8.27 -20.93
N PHE A 206 11.85 9.42 -20.49
CA PHE A 206 13.19 9.58 -19.93
C PHE A 206 13.34 8.87 -18.57
N GLU A 207 12.38 9.03 -17.66
CA GLU A 207 12.39 8.46 -16.31
C GLU A 207 12.38 6.92 -16.33
N GLU A 208 11.68 6.30 -17.30
CA GLU A 208 11.66 4.84 -17.49
C GLU A 208 12.92 4.28 -18.19
N VAL A 209 13.41 4.94 -19.26
CA VAL A 209 14.43 4.35 -20.16
C VAL A 209 15.87 4.75 -19.79
N CYS A 210 16.10 5.96 -19.30
CA CYS A 210 17.45 6.49 -19.09
C CYS A 210 17.57 7.51 -17.93
N PRO A 211 17.07 7.20 -16.71
CA PRO A 211 17.18 8.11 -15.55
C PRO A 211 18.63 8.45 -15.16
N GLU A 212 19.59 7.65 -15.61
CA GLU A 212 21.04 7.82 -15.47
C GLU A 212 21.59 9.01 -16.27
N ARG A 213 20.97 9.38 -17.41
CA ARG A 213 21.51 10.36 -18.37
C ARG A 213 21.08 11.78 -18.06
N ILE A 214 21.44 12.23 -16.86
CA ILE A 214 21.11 13.56 -16.30
C ILE A 214 21.51 14.70 -17.26
N ASP A 215 22.57 14.54 -18.07
CA ASP A 215 23.06 15.46 -19.12
C ASP A 215 21.93 16.06 -19.98
N LEU A 216 20.95 15.24 -20.37
CA LEU A 216 19.84 15.63 -21.25
C LEU A 216 18.89 16.62 -20.57
N ILE A 217 18.79 16.54 -19.24
CA ILE A 217 17.99 17.42 -18.40
C ILE A 217 18.73 18.73 -18.13
N HIS A 218 20.06 18.75 -17.95
CA HIS A 218 20.82 20.00 -17.77
C HIS A 218 20.53 21.02 -18.88
N LYS A 219 20.59 20.59 -20.14
CA LYS A 219 20.31 21.43 -21.33
C LYS A 219 18.89 22.00 -21.34
N ASN A 220 17.93 21.32 -20.70
CA ASN A 220 16.50 21.63 -20.74
C ASN A 220 15.92 22.10 -19.40
N TYR A 221 16.71 22.16 -18.32
CA TYR A 221 16.23 22.34 -16.94
C TYR A 221 15.37 23.59 -16.77
N ARG A 222 15.91 24.76 -17.15
CA ARG A 222 15.23 26.06 -17.05
C ARG A 222 13.97 26.13 -17.92
N LYS A 223 14.02 25.49 -19.09
CA LYS A 223 12.88 25.37 -20.01
C LYS A 223 11.76 24.54 -19.38
N LEU A 224 12.07 23.37 -18.81
CA LEU A 224 11.08 22.54 -18.10
C LEU A 224 10.49 23.29 -16.89
N CYS A 225 11.33 23.96 -16.09
CA CYS A 225 10.88 24.77 -14.96
C CYS A 225 9.95 25.92 -15.37
N ASN A 226 10.18 26.58 -16.51
CA ASN A 226 9.35 27.68 -17.00
C ASN A 226 8.06 27.19 -17.67
N LEU A 227 8.11 26.10 -18.45
CA LEU A 227 6.93 25.55 -19.13
C LEU A 227 5.97 24.81 -18.18
N LEU A 228 6.40 24.46 -16.95
CA LEU A 228 5.67 23.58 -16.04
C LEU A 228 4.21 24.00 -15.78
N ILE A 229 3.93 25.31 -15.73
CA ILE A 229 2.58 25.85 -15.49
C ILE A 229 1.62 25.54 -16.65
N ASP A 230 2.15 25.47 -17.89
CA ASP A 230 1.41 25.28 -19.13
C ASP A 230 1.36 23.81 -19.61
N VAL A 231 1.93 22.88 -18.83
CA VAL A 231 1.88 21.42 -19.07
C VAL A 231 0.61 20.84 -18.43
N GLU A 232 0.07 19.76 -19.01
CA GLU A 232 -1.08 19.03 -18.47
C GLU A 232 -0.81 18.43 -17.06
N GLU A 233 -1.85 18.31 -16.22
CA GLU A 233 -1.74 17.95 -14.80
C GLU A 233 -0.93 16.65 -14.55
N TRP A 234 -1.10 15.63 -15.39
CA TRP A 234 -0.34 14.37 -15.32
C TRP A 234 1.16 14.57 -15.63
N GLY A 235 1.46 15.40 -16.63
CA GLY A 235 2.82 15.79 -16.98
C GLY A 235 3.48 16.65 -15.91
N GLN A 236 2.72 17.51 -15.22
CA GLN A 236 3.22 18.29 -14.10
C GLN A 236 3.74 17.39 -12.97
N VAL A 237 2.97 16.36 -12.57
CA VAL A 237 3.37 15.40 -11.52
C VAL A 237 4.68 14.69 -11.88
N VAL A 238 4.79 14.16 -13.11
CA VAL A 238 6.00 13.46 -13.58
C VAL A 238 7.21 14.40 -13.65
N ILE A 239 7.06 15.59 -14.21
CA ILE A 239 8.14 16.58 -14.28
C ILE A 239 8.58 16.99 -12.86
N ILE A 240 7.65 17.14 -11.91
CA ILE A 240 7.96 17.46 -10.51
C ILE A 240 8.70 16.29 -9.81
N SER A 241 8.34 15.03 -10.07
CA SER A 241 9.07 13.85 -9.58
C SER A 241 10.53 13.88 -10.05
N MET A 242 10.73 13.93 -11.37
CA MET A 242 12.05 13.95 -12.00
C MET A 242 12.88 15.15 -11.55
N LEU A 243 12.30 16.36 -11.50
CA LEU A 243 13.00 17.56 -11.03
C LEU A 243 13.33 17.51 -9.52
N THR A 244 12.57 16.78 -8.70
CA THR A 244 12.90 16.56 -7.28
C THR A 244 14.12 15.65 -7.15
N ARG A 245 14.19 14.57 -7.94
CA ARG A 245 15.36 13.67 -7.98
C ARG A 245 16.59 14.36 -8.56
N TYR A 246 16.43 15.13 -9.63
CA TYR A 246 17.49 15.98 -10.21
C TYR A 246 18.01 16.97 -9.16
N ALA A 247 17.13 17.69 -8.48
CA ALA A 247 17.55 18.69 -7.51
C ALA A 247 18.30 18.08 -6.32
N ARG A 248 17.94 16.85 -5.89
CA ARG A 248 18.69 16.11 -4.87
C ARG A 248 20.10 15.73 -5.31
N THR A 249 20.33 15.39 -6.58
CA THR A 249 21.66 14.98 -7.07
C THR A 249 22.53 16.13 -7.61
N GLN A 250 21.97 17.34 -7.78
CA GLN A 250 22.60 18.42 -8.55
C GLN A 250 22.71 19.78 -7.83
N PHE A 251 22.26 19.88 -6.57
CA PHE A 251 22.44 21.06 -5.71
C PHE A 251 22.86 20.62 -4.30
N LEU A 252 23.51 21.50 -3.55
CA LEU A 252 23.80 21.26 -2.13
C LEU A 252 22.54 21.37 -1.27
N SER A 253 22.55 20.73 -0.10
CA SER A 253 21.43 20.76 0.84
C SER A 253 21.23 22.16 1.44
N PRO A 254 20.05 22.80 1.29
CA PRO A 254 19.81 24.11 1.90
C PRO A 254 19.80 24.13 3.43
N THR A 255 19.88 22.96 4.08
CA THR A 255 19.80 22.84 5.56
C THR A 255 21.19 22.72 6.21
N GLN A 256 22.24 22.33 5.46
CA GLN A 256 23.58 22.03 6.02
C GLN A 256 24.25 23.20 6.75
N ASN A 257 23.93 24.45 6.37
CA ASN A 257 24.43 25.65 7.03
C ASN A 257 23.47 26.22 8.09
N GLU A 258 22.22 25.76 8.17
CA GLU A 258 21.28 26.17 9.23
C GLU A 258 21.63 25.50 10.58
N SER A 259 22.04 24.23 10.56
CA SER A 259 22.48 23.51 11.77
C SER A 259 23.69 24.16 12.45
N LEU A 260 24.62 24.72 11.67
CA LEU A 260 25.79 25.45 12.19
C LEU A 260 25.45 26.83 12.80
N LEU A 261 24.22 27.33 12.61
CA LEU A 261 23.71 28.54 13.24
C LEU A 261 22.84 28.23 14.46
N GLU A 262 22.13 27.10 14.44
CA GLU A 262 21.32 26.63 15.57
C GLU A 262 22.16 26.16 16.79
N GLU A 263 23.42 25.76 16.59
CA GLU A 263 24.32 25.29 17.66
C GLU A 263 24.94 26.39 18.56
N ASN A 264 24.83 27.69 18.22
CA ASN A 264 25.58 28.75 18.92
C ASN A 264 24.78 29.98 19.42
N PRO A 265 23.54 29.86 19.97
CA PRO A 265 22.79 31.01 20.49
C PRO A 265 23.31 31.54 21.84
N GLU A 266 23.97 30.72 22.66
CA GLU A 266 24.25 31.07 24.06
C GLU A 266 25.50 31.95 24.27
N LYS A 267 26.39 32.07 23.28
CA LYS A 267 27.63 32.86 23.41
C LYS A 267 27.51 34.34 22.99
N ALA A 268 26.35 34.76 22.50
CA ALA A 268 26.16 36.09 21.90
C ALA A 268 25.50 37.14 22.83
N PHE A 269 25.59 36.98 24.16
CA PHE A 269 24.89 37.89 25.10
C PHE A 269 25.73 38.48 26.26
N TYR A 270 26.82 37.83 26.70
CA TYR A 270 27.74 38.38 27.71
C TYR A 270 29.15 38.54 27.16
N GLY A 271 29.33 39.56 26.31
CA GLY A 271 30.63 40.12 26.00
C GLY A 271 31.03 41.16 27.05
N SER A 272 31.48 40.71 28.22
CA SER A 272 32.08 41.58 29.24
C SER A 272 33.58 41.75 28.97
N GLU A 273 34.02 42.99 28.83
CA GLU A 273 35.42 43.38 28.68
C GLU A 273 36.18 43.15 30.01
N GLU A 274 37.36 42.52 29.97
CA GLU A 274 38.47 42.75 30.92
C GLU A 274 39.79 42.08 30.43
N ASP A 275 40.93 42.56 30.94
CA ASP A 275 42.25 42.58 30.28
C ASP A 275 43.09 41.27 30.20
N GLU A 276 44.16 41.32 29.39
CA GLU A 276 45.23 40.30 29.34
C GLU A 276 46.01 40.16 30.66
N ALA A 277 46.41 38.92 30.98
CA ALA A 277 47.61 38.65 31.78
C ALA A 277 48.39 37.45 31.19
N LYS A 278 49.61 37.69 30.68
CA LYS A 278 50.44 36.66 30.03
C LYS A 278 51.26 35.83 31.01
N GLY A 279 51.30 34.51 30.80
CA GLY A 279 52.22 33.55 31.44
C GLY A 279 52.52 32.39 30.48
N PRO A 280 53.80 31.97 30.28
CA PRO A 280 54.18 31.16 29.12
C PRO A 280 54.26 29.64 29.36
N GLY A 281 54.01 28.84 28.30
CA GLY A 281 54.30 27.41 28.27
C GLY A 281 54.01 26.71 26.92
N SER A 282 55.06 26.17 26.30
CA SER A 282 55.09 25.20 25.18
C SER A 282 54.40 25.53 23.84
N GLU A 283 55.26 25.70 22.83
CA GLU A 283 55.09 25.38 21.39
C GLU A 283 54.75 23.87 21.19
N GLU A 284 54.27 23.35 20.05
CA GLU A 284 53.70 23.90 18.80
C GLU A 284 52.87 22.79 18.12
N ALA A 285 51.70 23.12 17.56
CA ALA A 285 51.00 22.25 16.60
C ALA A 285 50.04 23.10 15.73
N ALA A 286 50.17 23.02 14.40
CA ALA A 286 49.56 23.99 13.49
C ALA A 286 48.02 23.92 13.45
N ALA A 287 47.36 24.97 13.96
CA ALA A 287 45.93 25.22 13.77
C ALA A 287 45.73 26.14 12.55
N THR A 288 45.47 25.55 11.38
CA THR A 288 45.21 26.31 10.14
C THR A 288 43.96 27.18 10.28
N THR A 289 44.10 28.49 10.08
CA THR A 289 42.99 29.45 10.23
C THR A 289 41.88 29.19 9.21
N LEU A 290 40.71 28.74 9.68
CA LEU A 290 39.52 28.62 8.84
C LEU A 290 39.04 30.02 8.40
N PRO A 291 38.85 30.26 7.08
CA PRO A 291 38.38 31.55 6.60
C PRO A 291 36.90 31.77 6.94
N ALA A 292 36.53 33.02 7.22
CA ALA A 292 35.16 33.40 7.51
C ALA A 292 34.21 33.02 6.36
N ARG A 293 33.28 32.10 6.62
CA ARG A 293 32.34 31.61 5.60
C ARG A 293 31.27 32.66 5.30
N LYS A 294 31.05 32.93 4.01
CA LYS A 294 30.04 33.88 3.50
C LYS A 294 28.61 33.38 3.81
N PRO A 295 27.61 34.28 3.91
CA PRO A 295 26.21 33.90 4.04
C PRO A 295 25.77 32.93 2.94
N TYR A 296 24.84 32.02 3.26
CA TYR A 296 24.34 31.04 2.31
C TYR A 296 23.54 31.71 1.17
N VAL A 297 24.11 31.66 -0.03
CA VAL A 297 23.43 32.04 -1.28
C VAL A 297 22.92 30.78 -1.96
N MET A 298 21.61 30.61 -1.99
CA MET A 298 20.95 29.51 -2.71
C MET A 298 21.19 29.61 -4.23
N ASP A 299 21.46 28.48 -4.89
CA ASP A 299 21.62 28.41 -6.34
C ASP A 299 20.38 29.04 -7.07
N PRO A 300 20.58 29.99 -8.02
CA PRO A 300 19.48 30.62 -8.76
C PRO A 300 18.55 29.66 -9.49
N ASP A 301 19.05 28.52 -9.99
CA ASP A 301 18.25 27.50 -10.67
C ASP A 301 17.44 26.66 -9.68
N HIS A 302 17.99 26.35 -8.51
CA HIS A 302 17.22 25.75 -7.42
C HIS A 302 16.12 26.72 -6.95
N ARG A 303 16.42 28.03 -6.89
CA ARG A 303 15.43 29.07 -6.55
C ARG A 303 14.35 29.20 -7.63
N LEU A 304 14.71 29.06 -8.91
CA LEU A 304 13.77 29.05 -10.04
C LEU A 304 12.74 27.92 -9.93
N LEU A 305 13.17 26.71 -9.58
CA LEU A 305 12.30 25.55 -9.38
C LEU A 305 11.24 25.80 -8.29
N LEU A 306 11.66 26.28 -7.10
CA LEU A 306 10.71 26.62 -6.03
C LEU A 306 9.76 27.74 -6.45
N ARG A 307 10.28 28.80 -7.09
CA ARG A 307 9.46 29.94 -7.54
C ARG A 307 8.36 29.51 -8.51
N ASN A 308 8.69 28.70 -9.50
CA ASN A 308 7.77 28.31 -10.57
C ASN A 308 6.80 27.19 -10.15
N THR A 309 7.14 26.39 -9.14
CA THR A 309 6.22 25.39 -8.55
C THR A 309 5.26 25.99 -7.52
N LYS A 310 5.60 27.12 -6.88
CA LYS A 310 4.76 27.79 -5.86
C LYS A 310 3.30 28.04 -6.28
N PRO A 311 2.96 28.47 -7.52
CA PRO A 311 1.57 28.66 -7.94
C PRO A 311 0.77 27.35 -8.01
N LEU A 312 1.43 26.22 -8.27
CA LEU A 312 0.79 24.91 -8.45
C LEU A 312 0.20 24.36 -7.14
N LEU A 313 0.59 24.90 -5.97
CA LEU A 313 -0.10 24.67 -4.69
C LEU A 313 -1.56 25.16 -4.70
N GLN A 314 -1.97 25.99 -5.66
CA GLN A 314 -3.36 26.44 -5.87
C GLN A 314 -4.13 25.62 -6.92
N SER A 315 -3.49 24.61 -7.55
CA SER A 315 -4.11 23.79 -8.59
C SER A 315 -5.34 23.00 -8.10
N ARG A 316 -6.17 22.55 -9.05
CA ARG A 316 -7.38 21.77 -8.80
C ARG A 316 -7.06 20.29 -8.55
N SER A 317 -6.11 19.72 -9.30
CA SER A 317 -5.63 18.35 -9.09
C SER A 317 -4.89 18.18 -7.76
N ALA A 318 -5.40 17.29 -6.91
CA ALA A 318 -4.76 16.95 -5.65
C ALA A 318 -3.38 16.32 -5.85
N ALA A 319 -3.16 15.57 -6.95
CA ALA A 319 -1.89 14.93 -7.27
C ALA A 319 -0.78 15.98 -7.52
N VAL A 320 -1.09 17.06 -8.25
CA VAL A 320 -0.15 18.17 -8.48
C VAL A 320 0.20 18.86 -7.15
N VAL A 321 -0.79 19.18 -6.31
CA VAL A 321 -0.55 19.80 -4.99
C VAL A 321 0.31 18.90 -4.10
N MET A 322 0.07 17.59 -4.10
CA MET A 322 0.87 16.62 -3.34
C MET A 322 2.31 16.52 -3.86
N ALA A 323 2.53 16.46 -5.18
CA ALA A 323 3.87 16.43 -5.76
C ALA A 323 4.67 17.70 -5.43
N VAL A 324 4.03 18.88 -5.44
CA VAL A 324 4.68 20.13 -5.01
C VAL A 324 4.96 20.12 -3.50
N ALA A 325 4.05 19.60 -2.67
CA ALA A 325 4.27 19.48 -1.23
C ALA A 325 5.45 18.54 -0.88
N GLN A 326 5.56 17.43 -1.59
CA GLN A 326 6.69 16.49 -1.56
C GLN A 326 8.01 17.18 -1.97
N LEU A 327 8.02 17.89 -3.11
CA LEU A 327 9.17 18.68 -3.57
C LEU A 327 9.60 19.71 -2.51
N TYR A 328 8.67 20.50 -2.00
CA TYR A 328 8.96 21.50 -0.96
C TYR A 328 9.48 20.87 0.33
N PHE A 329 8.92 19.75 0.78
CA PHE A 329 9.37 19.06 2.00
C PHE A 329 10.79 18.50 1.88
N HIS A 330 11.16 17.97 0.71
CA HIS A 330 12.46 17.33 0.48
C HIS A 330 13.57 18.29 -0.01
N LEU A 331 13.23 19.48 -0.53
CA LEU A 331 14.17 20.45 -1.10
C LEU A 331 14.20 21.84 -0.43
N ALA A 332 13.08 22.39 0.04
CA ALA A 332 13.02 23.82 0.39
C ALA A 332 13.59 24.12 1.80
N PRO A 333 14.18 25.32 2.02
CA PRO A 333 14.71 25.75 3.32
C PRO A 333 13.65 25.68 4.44
N LYS A 334 14.05 25.46 5.70
CA LYS A 334 13.13 25.24 6.84
C LYS A 334 11.99 26.25 6.89
N ALA A 335 12.31 27.54 6.74
CA ALA A 335 11.37 28.65 6.79
C ALA A 335 10.26 28.62 5.71
N GLU A 336 10.53 28.11 4.50
CA GLU A 336 9.56 28.19 3.39
C GLU A 336 8.60 26.99 3.32
N VAL A 337 8.93 25.85 3.94
CA VAL A 337 8.08 24.65 3.88
C VAL A 337 6.70 24.90 4.52
N GLY A 338 6.58 25.82 5.48
CA GLY A 338 5.30 26.22 6.07
C GLY A 338 4.22 26.68 5.07
N VAL A 339 4.62 27.11 3.86
CA VAL A 339 3.69 27.50 2.78
C VAL A 339 2.79 26.34 2.33
N ILE A 340 3.25 25.08 2.41
CA ILE A 340 2.47 23.92 1.93
C ILE A 340 1.30 23.57 2.86
N ALA A 341 1.37 23.94 4.14
CA ALA A 341 0.37 23.58 5.15
C ALA A 341 -1.05 24.02 4.75
N LYS A 342 -1.18 25.27 4.27
CA LYS A 342 -2.44 25.84 3.79
C LYS A 342 -3.00 25.11 2.57
N ALA A 343 -2.14 24.56 1.71
CA ALA A 343 -2.53 23.82 0.52
C ALA A 343 -2.99 22.39 0.86
N LEU A 344 -2.27 21.70 1.77
CA LEU A 344 -2.66 20.38 2.27
C LEU A 344 -4.00 20.45 3.04
N VAL A 345 -4.15 21.44 3.93
CA VAL A 345 -5.42 21.69 4.66
C VAL A 345 -6.59 22.05 3.73
N ARG A 346 -6.33 22.62 2.54
CA ARG A 346 -7.35 22.82 1.50
C ARG A 346 -7.84 21.49 0.91
N LEU A 347 -6.95 20.50 0.70
CA LEU A 347 -7.31 19.18 0.17
C LEU A 347 -8.13 18.35 1.17
N LEU A 348 -8.09 18.67 2.48
CA LEU A 348 -8.96 18.04 3.50
C LEU A 348 -10.46 18.34 3.33
N ARG A 349 -10.85 19.05 2.27
CA ARG A 349 -12.23 19.34 1.85
C ARG A 349 -12.63 18.59 0.57
N SER A 350 -11.74 17.79 0.00
CA SER A 350 -11.99 16.92 -1.17
C SER A 350 -12.64 15.59 -0.74
N HIS A 351 -12.81 14.65 -1.68
CA HIS A 351 -13.34 13.31 -1.42
C HIS A 351 -12.48 12.52 -0.41
N SER A 352 -13.09 11.51 0.23
CA SER A 352 -12.51 10.70 1.31
C SER A 352 -11.14 10.10 0.97
N GLU A 353 -10.97 9.68 -0.27
CA GLU A 353 -9.77 8.98 -0.77
C GLU A 353 -8.59 9.96 -0.84
N VAL A 354 -8.88 11.20 -1.25
CA VAL A 354 -7.92 12.32 -1.22
C VAL A 354 -7.62 12.73 0.22
N GLN A 355 -8.64 12.84 1.09
CA GLN A 355 -8.43 13.14 2.52
C GLN A 355 -7.52 12.10 3.19
N TYR A 356 -7.72 10.82 2.92
CA TYR A 356 -6.91 9.72 3.45
C TYR A 356 -5.43 9.85 3.06
N VAL A 357 -5.13 9.94 1.76
CA VAL A 357 -3.74 10.06 1.26
C VAL A 357 -3.07 11.34 1.76
N VAL A 358 -3.80 12.46 1.82
CA VAL A 358 -3.27 13.73 2.34
C VAL A 358 -2.99 13.65 3.84
N LEU A 359 -3.93 13.16 4.64
CA LEU A 359 -3.74 13.02 6.10
C LEU A 359 -2.60 12.07 6.44
N GLN A 360 -2.44 10.99 5.70
CA GLN A 360 -1.35 10.03 5.87
C GLN A 360 0.03 10.67 5.64
N ASN A 361 0.16 11.57 4.67
CA ASN A 361 1.36 12.37 4.47
C ASN A 361 1.53 13.44 5.56
N VAL A 362 0.46 14.14 5.94
CA VAL A 362 0.47 15.13 7.02
C VAL A 362 0.86 14.50 8.37
N ALA A 363 0.47 13.26 8.66
CA ALA A 363 0.86 12.54 9.86
C ALA A 363 2.38 12.41 9.96
N THR A 364 3.06 11.90 8.91
CA THR A 364 4.53 11.84 8.86
C THR A 364 5.19 13.23 8.87
N MET A 365 4.66 14.20 8.10
CA MET A 365 5.18 15.58 8.13
C MET A 365 5.07 16.23 9.52
N SER A 366 4.01 15.94 10.28
CA SER A 366 3.79 16.47 11.63
C SER A 366 4.79 15.94 12.66
N ILE A 367 5.31 14.72 12.49
CA ILE A 367 6.37 14.17 13.35
C ILE A 367 7.67 14.96 13.16
N LYS A 368 8.15 15.12 11.92
CA LYS A 368 9.39 15.87 11.64
C LYS A 368 9.27 17.37 11.91
N ARG A 369 8.10 18.00 11.70
CA ARG A 369 7.94 19.48 11.73
C ARG A 369 6.59 19.94 12.30
N ARG A 370 6.32 19.65 13.58
CA ARG A 370 5.06 19.96 14.29
C ARG A 370 4.49 21.38 14.02
N GLY A 371 5.33 22.41 14.14
CA GLY A 371 4.91 23.82 13.99
C GLY A 371 4.30 24.18 12.62
N MET A 372 4.47 23.34 11.59
CA MET A 372 3.86 23.54 10.26
C MET A 372 2.32 23.56 10.31
N PHE A 373 1.71 22.75 11.18
CA PHE A 373 0.25 22.55 11.21
C PHE A 373 -0.45 23.09 12.46
N GLU A 374 0.31 23.55 13.46
CA GLU A 374 -0.23 24.13 14.70
C GLU A 374 -1.24 25.28 14.48
N PRO A 375 -1.02 26.24 13.54
CA PRO A 375 -2.03 27.27 13.23
C PRO A 375 -3.35 26.72 12.68
N TYR A 376 -3.36 25.47 12.21
CA TYR A 376 -4.48 24.82 11.55
C TYR A 376 -5.17 23.75 12.40
N LEU A 377 -4.81 23.58 13.69
CA LEU A 377 -5.29 22.52 14.60
C LEU A 377 -6.80 22.20 14.47
N LYS A 378 -7.66 23.24 14.47
CA LYS A 378 -9.13 23.12 14.35
C LYS A 378 -9.62 22.45 13.06
N SER A 379 -8.78 22.39 12.02
CA SER A 379 -9.08 21.74 10.73
C SER A 379 -8.98 20.22 10.81
N PHE A 380 -8.22 19.71 11.79
CA PHE A 380 -8.02 18.28 12.06
C PHE A 380 -9.04 17.72 13.05
N TYR A 381 -9.92 18.54 13.61
CA TYR A 381 -11.01 18.07 14.47
C TYR A 381 -11.92 17.09 13.72
N ILE A 382 -12.44 16.12 14.47
CA ILE A 382 -13.08 14.92 13.92
C ILE A 382 -14.60 15.12 13.88
N ARG A 383 -15.21 14.86 12.72
CA ARG A 383 -16.67 14.92 12.54
C ARG A 383 -17.24 13.53 12.70
N SER A 384 -18.48 13.43 13.20
CA SER A 384 -19.22 12.16 13.25
C SER A 384 -19.31 11.47 11.88
N THR A 385 -19.48 12.26 10.82
CA THR A 385 -19.58 11.85 9.41
C THR A 385 -18.26 11.42 8.75
N ASP A 386 -17.10 11.61 9.39
CA ASP A 386 -15.83 11.18 8.81
C ASP A 386 -15.67 9.65 8.89
N PRO A 387 -15.25 8.94 7.82
CA PRO A 387 -14.91 7.51 7.88
C PRO A 387 -13.88 7.17 8.96
N THR A 388 -13.97 5.99 9.58
CA THR A 388 -13.13 5.56 10.72
C THR A 388 -11.63 5.69 10.44
N GLN A 389 -11.17 5.36 9.24
CA GLN A 389 -9.77 5.50 8.82
C GLN A 389 -9.32 6.98 8.82
N ILE A 390 -10.20 7.90 8.42
CA ILE A 390 -9.97 9.35 8.46
C ILE A 390 -10.04 9.88 9.91
N LYS A 391 -10.93 9.33 10.76
CA LYS A 391 -10.96 9.64 12.20
C LYS A 391 -9.62 9.29 12.86
N ILE A 392 -9.10 8.08 12.62
CA ILE A 392 -7.82 7.60 13.18
C ILE A 392 -6.64 8.45 12.67
N LEU A 393 -6.56 8.76 11.38
CA LEU A 393 -5.49 9.61 10.85
C LEU A 393 -5.54 11.05 11.40
N LYS A 394 -6.73 11.64 11.53
CA LYS A 394 -6.90 12.95 12.18
C LYS A 394 -6.47 12.94 13.64
N LEU A 395 -6.83 11.88 14.38
CA LEU A 395 -6.46 11.68 15.77
C LEU A 395 -4.94 11.62 15.93
N GLU A 396 -4.24 10.85 15.08
CA GLU A 396 -2.77 10.76 15.08
C GLU A 396 -2.12 12.13 14.85
N VAL A 397 -2.64 12.92 13.88
CA VAL A 397 -2.17 14.30 13.65
C VAL A 397 -2.42 15.19 14.87
N LEU A 398 -3.60 15.11 15.50
CA LEU A 398 -3.90 15.87 16.73
C LEU A 398 -2.98 15.48 17.89
N THR A 399 -2.60 14.19 18.01
CA THR A 399 -1.62 13.70 19.01
C THR A 399 -0.22 14.23 18.72
N ASN A 400 0.23 14.25 17.46
CA ASN A 400 1.55 14.73 17.08
C ASN A 400 1.69 16.26 17.22
N LEU A 401 0.59 17.00 17.13
CA LEU A 401 0.53 18.46 17.34
C LEU A 401 0.25 18.88 18.79
N ALA A 402 0.17 17.92 19.72
CA ALA A 402 -0.07 18.22 21.13
C ALA A 402 1.16 18.86 21.81
N ASN A 403 0.99 20.11 22.25
CA ASN A 403 1.99 20.92 22.96
C ASN A 403 1.43 21.35 24.33
N GLU A 404 2.29 21.75 25.28
CA GLU A 404 1.87 22.11 26.64
C GLU A 404 0.83 23.24 26.71
N THR A 405 0.82 24.12 25.70
CA THR A 405 -0.13 25.23 25.56
C THR A 405 -1.51 24.79 25.06
N ASN A 406 -1.57 23.77 24.19
CA ASN A 406 -2.80 23.38 23.48
C ASN A 406 -3.46 22.11 24.04
N ILE A 407 -2.72 21.29 24.81
CA ILE A 407 -3.18 20.02 25.37
C ILE A 407 -4.51 20.10 26.17
N PRO A 408 -4.87 21.17 26.92
CA PRO A 408 -6.17 21.21 27.61
C PRO A 408 -7.37 21.35 26.66
N THR A 409 -7.15 21.76 25.42
CA THR A 409 -8.18 21.80 24.37
C THR A 409 -8.27 20.46 23.64
N VAL A 410 -7.12 19.85 23.31
CA VAL A 410 -7.04 18.54 22.65
C VAL A 410 -7.65 17.43 23.53
N LEU A 411 -7.40 17.44 24.84
CA LEU A 411 -7.98 16.43 25.75
C LEU A 411 -9.51 16.58 25.91
N ARG A 412 -10.06 17.79 25.77
CA ARG A 412 -11.52 18.01 25.80
C ARG A 412 -12.21 17.47 24.55
N GLU A 413 -11.56 17.60 23.40
CA GLU A 413 -11.97 16.92 22.17
C GLU A 413 -11.89 15.39 22.37
N PHE A 414 -10.78 14.85 22.89
CA PHE A 414 -10.62 13.40 23.10
C PHE A 414 -11.65 12.82 24.10
N GLN A 415 -12.01 13.55 25.16
CA GLN A 415 -13.12 13.21 26.06
C GLN A 415 -14.47 13.09 25.33
N THR A 416 -14.69 13.91 24.30
CA THR A 416 -15.88 13.85 23.45
C THR A 416 -15.80 12.65 22.51
N TYR A 417 -14.62 12.35 21.95
CA TYR A 417 -14.40 11.24 21.02
C TYR A 417 -14.58 9.87 21.67
N ILE A 418 -14.25 9.72 22.96
CA ILE A 418 -14.52 8.50 23.76
C ILE A 418 -16.03 8.17 23.83
N ARG A 419 -16.93 9.15 23.70
CA ARG A 419 -18.38 8.95 23.73
C ARG A 419 -18.97 8.50 22.38
N SER A 420 -18.14 8.24 21.37
CA SER A 420 -18.60 7.83 20.04
C SER A 420 -19.01 6.36 19.98
N MET A 421 -19.78 5.99 18.95
CA MET A 421 -20.27 4.61 18.75
C MET A 421 -19.19 3.68 18.17
N ASP A 422 -18.15 4.25 17.57
CA ASP A 422 -17.07 3.59 16.83
C ASP A 422 -15.99 3.10 17.80
N LYS A 423 -16.04 1.82 18.19
CA LYS A 423 -15.22 1.28 19.28
C LYS A 423 -13.73 1.23 18.95
N ASP A 424 -13.37 0.99 17.69
CA ASP A 424 -11.97 1.04 17.21
C ASP A 424 -11.40 2.45 17.31
N PHE A 425 -12.20 3.46 16.92
CA PHE A 425 -11.83 4.87 17.09
C PHE A 425 -11.74 5.29 18.57
N VAL A 426 -12.60 4.76 19.45
CA VAL A 426 -12.48 4.99 20.91
C VAL A 426 -11.19 4.36 21.47
N ALA A 427 -10.85 3.13 21.08
CA ALA A 427 -9.60 2.47 21.48
C ALA A 427 -8.37 3.28 21.01
N ALA A 428 -8.35 3.71 19.75
CA ALA A 428 -7.30 4.60 19.24
C ALA A 428 -7.21 5.91 20.06
N THR A 429 -8.34 6.50 20.44
CA THR A 429 -8.40 7.72 21.28
C THR A 429 -7.79 7.50 22.66
N ILE A 430 -7.96 6.31 23.24
CA ILE A 430 -7.37 5.93 24.53
C ILE A 430 -5.85 5.79 24.43
N GLN A 431 -5.31 5.20 23.34
CA GLN A 431 -3.87 5.19 23.06
C GLN A 431 -3.32 6.61 22.83
N ALA A 432 -4.05 7.47 22.12
CA ALA A 432 -3.68 8.87 21.92
C ALA A 432 -3.54 9.64 23.25
N ILE A 433 -4.46 9.44 24.19
CA ILE A 433 -4.35 9.97 25.56
C ILE A 433 -3.10 9.43 26.27
N GLY A 434 -2.78 8.14 26.10
CA GLY A 434 -1.56 7.52 26.61
C GLY A 434 -0.28 8.16 26.08
N ARG A 435 -0.20 8.40 24.77
CA ARG A 435 0.92 9.11 24.13
C ARG A 435 1.06 10.54 24.66
N CYS A 436 -0.04 11.28 24.77
CA CYS A 436 -0.05 12.63 25.36
C CYS A 436 0.46 12.63 26.82
N ALA A 437 0.01 11.69 27.66
CA ALA A 437 0.45 11.55 29.06
C ALA A 437 1.91 11.09 29.21
N THR A 438 2.46 10.43 28.19
CA THR A 438 3.88 10.09 28.12
C THR A 438 4.71 11.33 27.79
N ASN A 439 4.35 12.01 26.69
CA ASN A 439 5.06 13.17 26.15
C ASN A 439 4.97 14.44 27.03
N ILE A 440 3.83 14.69 27.68
CA ILE A 440 3.57 15.90 28.46
C ILE A 440 3.36 15.52 29.94
N GLY A 441 4.43 15.57 30.72
CA GLY A 441 4.43 15.11 32.12
C GLY A 441 3.40 15.82 33.00
N ARG A 442 3.14 17.11 32.76
CA ARG A 442 2.22 17.93 33.57
C ARG A 442 0.77 17.41 33.62
N VAL A 443 0.32 16.68 32.61
CA VAL A 443 -1.08 16.22 32.49
C VAL A 443 -1.23 14.71 32.78
N ARG A 444 -0.11 14.03 33.09
CA ARG A 444 -0.05 12.57 33.25
C ARG A 444 -1.02 12.04 34.29
N ASP A 445 -1.07 12.64 35.49
CA ASP A 445 -1.97 12.22 36.55
C ASP A 445 -3.45 12.49 36.22
N THR A 446 -3.75 13.58 35.50
CA THR A 446 -5.13 13.87 35.04
C THR A 446 -5.58 12.81 34.02
N CYS A 447 -4.74 12.48 33.06
CA CYS A 447 -5.00 11.41 32.09
C CYS A 447 -5.12 10.04 32.77
N LEU A 448 -4.23 9.72 33.73
CA LEU A 448 -4.21 8.44 34.43
C LEU A 448 -5.47 8.24 35.28
N ASN A 449 -5.93 9.27 36.00
CA ASN A 449 -7.20 9.22 36.73
C ASN A 449 -8.40 9.08 35.79
N GLY A 450 -8.43 9.79 34.66
CA GLY A 450 -9.47 9.63 33.64
C GLY A 450 -9.52 8.22 33.05
N LEU A 451 -8.36 7.63 32.73
CA LEU A 451 -8.26 6.24 32.26
C LEU A 451 -8.77 5.24 33.31
N VAL A 452 -8.51 5.48 34.60
CA VAL A 452 -9.03 4.63 35.70
C VAL A 452 -10.55 4.72 35.80
N GLN A 453 -11.16 5.89 35.55
CA GLN A 453 -12.63 6.03 35.49
C GLN A 453 -13.23 5.19 34.34
N LEU A 454 -12.57 5.12 33.17
CA LEU A 454 -13.01 4.30 32.03
C LEU A 454 -13.05 2.79 32.32
N LEU A 455 -12.41 2.31 33.39
CA LEU A 455 -12.48 0.90 33.82
C LEU A 455 -13.83 0.50 34.40
N SER A 456 -14.70 1.46 34.73
CA SER A 456 -16.08 1.23 35.17
C SER A 456 -17.07 1.13 34.00
N ASN A 457 -16.59 1.26 32.76
CA ASN A 457 -17.42 1.26 31.57
C ASN A 457 -17.82 -0.18 31.16
N ARG A 458 -18.92 -0.33 30.42
CA ARG A 458 -19.45 -1.67 30.04
C ARG A 458 -18.82 -2.27 28.79
N ASP A 459 -18.17 -1.46 27.96
CA ASP A 459 -17.55 -1.90 26.72
C ASP A 459 -16.20 -2.60 26.96
N GLU A 460 -16.11 -3.89 26.64
CA GLU A 460 -14.92 -4.70 26.90
C GLU A 460 -13.64 -4.16 26.23
N LEU A 461 -13.74 -3.71 24.97
CA LEU A 461 -12.61 -3.12 24.23
C LEU A 461 -12.09 -1.84 24.89
N VAL A 462 -12.98 -1.02 25.45
CA VAL A 462 -12.63 0.24 26.14
C VAL A 462 -11.88 -0.06 27.44
N VAL A 463 -12.32 -1.06 28.19
CA VAL A 463 -11.67 -1.51 29.42
C VAL A 463 -10.32 -2.17 29.11
N ALA A 464 -10.24 -3.00 28.07
CA ALA A 464 -8.99 -3.63 27.60
C ALA A 464 -7.91 -2.59 27.34
N GLU A 465 -8.21 -1.62 26.48
CA GLU A 465 -7.24 -0.64 26.01
C GLU A 465 -6.86 0.36 27.12
N SER A 466 -7.82 0.74 27.96
CA SER A 466 -7.55 1.58 29.14
C SER A 466 -6.57 0.91 30.09
N VAL A 467 -6.71 -0.40 30.37
CA VAL A 467 -5.74 -1.13 31.21
C VAL A 467 -4.37 -1.24 30.55
N VAL A 468 -4.29 -1.45 29.22
CA VAL A 468 -3.01 -1.50 28.50
C VAL A 468 -2.28 -0.16 28.61
N VAL A 469 -2.97 0.97 28.37
CA VAL A 469 -2.38 2.30 28.50
C VAL A 469 -1.97 2.61 29.94
N ILE A 470 -2.82 2.30 30.93
CA ILE A 470 -2.48 2.43 32.36
C ILE A 470 -1.23 1.63 32.69
N LYS A 471 -1.11 0.38 32.23
CA LYS A 471 0.07 -0.47 32.44
C LYS A 471 1.33 0.17 31.88
N LYS A 472 1.29 0.69 30.64
CA LYS A 472 2.43 1.37 30.00
C LYS A 472 2.85 2.63 30.78
N LEU A 473 1.89 3.48 31.16
CA LEU A 473 2.16 4.69 31.94
C LEU A 473 2.74 4.37 33.33
N LEU A 474 2.21 3.37 34.03
CA LEU A 474 2.70 2.94 35.35
C LEU A 474 4.11 2.36 35.30
N GLN A 475 4.51 1.75 34.18
CA GLN A 475 5.88 1.26 33.97
C GLN A 475 6.91 2.39 33.84
N MET A 476 6.51 3.59 33.40
CA MET A 476 7.40 4.76 33.30
C MET A 476 7.73 5.38 34.67
N GLN A 477 6.84 5.26 35.67
CA GLN A 477 7.02 5.83 37.01
C GLN A 477 6.59 4.86 38.13
N PRO A 478 7.41 3.83 38.43
CA PRO A 478 7.04 2.75 39.35
C PRO A 478 6.81 3.19 40.82
N ALA A 479 7.32 4.34 41.23
CA ALA A 479 7.42 4.74 42.64
C ALA A 479 6.23 5.54 43.20
N GLN A 480 5.35 6.08 42.35
CA GLN A 480 4.39 7.14 42.78
C GLN A 480 2.92 6.69 42.85
N HIS A 481 2.54 5.58 42.21
CA HIS A 481 1.13 5.26 41.93
C HIS A 481 0.55 4.08 42.74
N GLY A 482 1.05 3.85 43.96
CA GLY A 482 0.63 2.73 44.82
C GLY A 482 -0.88 2.66 45.11
N GLU A 483 -1.57 3.81 45.24
CA GLU A 483 -3.03 3.85 45.45
C GLU A 483 -3.82 3.41 44.21
N ILE A 484 -3.33 3.71 43.00
CA ILE A 484 -3.96 3.30 41.74
C ILE A 484 -3.90 1.78 41.61
N ILE A 485 -2.76 1.17 41.94
CA ILE A 485 -2.61 -0.30 41.92
C ILE A 485 -3.54 -0.96 42.95
N LYS A 486 -3.75 -0.35 44.14
CA LYS A 486 -4.76 -0.80 45.12
C LYS A 486 -6.20 -0.66 44.61
N HIS A 487 -6.48 0.32 43.74
CA HIS A 487 -7.79 0.49 43.12
C HIS A 487 -8.02 -0.57 42.02
N LEU A 488 -7.06 -0.74 41.10
CA LEU A 488 -7.08 -1.79 40.08
C LEU A 488 -7.27 -3.19 40.69
N ALA A 489 -6.56 -3.49 41.78
CA ALA A 489 -6.67 -4.77 42.49
C ALA A 489 -8.05 -5.05 43.12
N LYS A 490 -8.88 -4.03 43.33
CA LYS A 490 -10.29 -4.18 43.74
C LYS A 490 -11.22 -4.40 42.54
N LEU A 491 -10.93 -3.78 41.40
CA LEU A 491 -11.72 -3.92 40.16
C LEU A 491 -11.51 -5.25 39.44
N THR A 492 -10.42 -5.99 39.72
CA THR A 492 -10.11 -7.30 39.10
C THR A 492 -11.28 -8.28 39.11
N ASP A 493 -12.11 -8.27 40.16
CA ASP A 493 -13.27 -9.17 40.29
C ASP A 493 -14.39 -8.84 39.27
N ASN A 494 -14.53 -7.58 38.87
CA ASN A 494 -15.57 -7.08 37.96
C ASN A 494 -15.18 -7.18 36.48
N ILE A 495 -13.87 -7.12 36.18
CA ILE A 495 -13.35 -7.07 34.81
C ILE A 495 -13.32 -8.50 34.24
N GLN A 496 -14.20 -8.79 33.29
CA GLN A 496 -14.25 -10.10 32.61
C GLN A 496 -13.15 -10.25 31.55
N VAL A 497 -12.72 -9.15 30.93
CA VAL A 497 -11.82 -9.16 29.77
C VAL A 497 -10.45 -9.79 30.08
N PRO A 498 -10.07 -10.91 29.41
CA PRO A 498 -8.83 -11.64 29.68
C PRO A 498 -7.55 -10.78 29.64
N MET A 499 -7.40 -9.95 28.61
CA MET A 499 -6.20 -9.12 28.40
C MET A 499 -6.04 -8.02 29.46
N ALA A 500 -7.16 -7.49 29.96
CA ALA A 500 -7.20 -6.56 31.09
C ALA A 500 -6.84 -7.27 32.41
N ARG A 501 -7.48 -8.42 32.69
CA ARG A 501 -7.16 -9.27 33.88
C ARG A 501 -5.68 -9.61 33.93
N ALA A 502 -5.14 -10.14 32.84
CA ALA A 502 -3.72 -10.49 32.71
C ALA A 502 -2.79 -9.28 32.97
N SER A 503 -3.14 -8.10 32.44
CA SER A 503 -2.37 -6.87 32.64
C SER A 503 -2.42 -6.32 34.07
N ILE A 504 -3.57 -6.43 34.76
CA ILE A 504 -3.70 -6.06 36.19
C ILE A 504 -2.92 -7.04 37.07
N LEU A 505 -3.01 -8.35 36.81
CA LEU A 505 -2.23 -9.36 37.53
C LEU A 505 -0.72 -9.17 37.33
N TRP A 506 -0.29 -8.79 36.12
CA TRP A 506 1.09 -8.41 35.84
C TRP A 506 1.54 -7.20 36.69
N LEU A 507 0.73 -6.14 36.77
CA LEU A 507 1.03 -4.93 37.57
C LEU A 507 1.13 -5.26 39.06
N ILE A 508 0.20 -6.06 39.59
CA ILE A 508 0.20 -6.51 40.99
C ILE A 508 1.41 -7.41 41.28
N GLY A 509 1.87 -8.19 40.29
CA GLY A 509 3.06 -9.02 40.40
C GLY A 509 4.37 -8.23 40.38
N GLU A 510 4.51 -7.25 39.48
CA GLU A 510 5.67 -6.35 39.42
C GLU A 510 5.75 -5.48 40.68
N TYR A 511 4.64 -4.88 41.12
CA TYR A 511 4.61 -3.99 42.28
C TYR A 511 4.14 -4.65 43.58
N CYS A 512 4.39 -5.96 43.74
CA CYS A 512 3.92 -6.73 44.89
C CYS A 512 4.46 -6.21 46.25
N GLU A 513 5.61 -5.54 46.26
CA GLU A 513 6.20 -4.88 47.44
C GLU A 513 5.36 -3.69 47.93
N HIS A 514 4.69 -2.97 47.03
CA HIS A 514 3.81 -1.83 47.36
C HIS A 514 2.43 -2.27 47.85
N VAL A 515 2.02 -3.52 47.59
CA VAL A 515 0.67 -4.04 47.90
C VAL A 515 0.68 -5.40 48.62
N PRO A 516 1.50 -5.58 49.69
CA PRO A 516 1.83 -6.90 50.25
C PRO A 516 0.64 -7.64 50.91
N ARG A 517 -0.45 -6.93 51.23
CA ARG A 517 -1.68 -7.53 51.79
C ARG A 517 -2.73 -7.92 50.73
N ILE A 518 -2.80 -7.21 49.60
CA ILE A 518 -3.85 -7.45 48.59
C ILE A 518 -3.37 -8.47 47.54
N ALA A 519 -2.09 -8.44 47.15
CA ALA A 519 -1.56 -9.37 46.16
C ALA A 519 -1.74 -10.87 46.52
N PRO A 520 -1.53 -11.31 47.78
CA PRO A 520 -1.88 -12.67 48.19
C PRO A 520 -3.38 -13.01 48.11
N ASP A 521 -4.26 -12.03 48.33
CA ASP A 521 -5.71 -12.24 48.26
C ASP A 521 -6.21 -12.34 46.82
N VAL A 522 -5.67 -11.50 45.92
CA VAL A 522 -5.91 -11.62 44.47
C VAL A 522 -5.42 -12.98 43.95
N LEU A 523 -4.23 -13.43 44.36
CA LEU A 523 -3.74 -14.78 44.04
C LEU A 523 -4.70 -15.87 44.57
N ARG A 524 -5.22 -15.72 45.80
CA ARG A 524 -6.20 -16.65 46.39
C ARG A 524 -7.51 -16.72 45.58
N LYS A 525 -8.00 -15.58 45.06
CA LYS A 525 -9.19 -15.54 44.19
C LYS A 525 -8.92 -16.21 42.84
N MET A 526 -7.86 -15.79 42.14
CA MET A 526 -7.50 -16.36 40.82
C MET A 526 -7.18 -17.86 40.90
N ALA A 527 -6.60 -18.33 42.01
CA ALA A 527 -6.37 -19.77 42.22
C ALA A 527 -7.67 -20.58 42.30
N LYS A 528 -8.80 -19.97 42.69
CA LYS A 528 -10.12 -20.65 42.70
C LYS A 528 -10.74 -20.72 41.31
N SER A 529 -10.55 -19.71 40.46
CA SER A 529 -11.11 -19.65 39.11
C SER A 529 -10.18 -20.19 38.01
N PHE A 530 -8.90 -20.44 38.31
CA PHE A 530 -7.80 -20.77 37.38
C PHE A 530 -8.17 -21.69 36.20
N THR A 531 -8.96 -22.75 36.42
CA THR A 531 -9.34 -23.72 35.37
C THR A 531 -10.40 -23.21 34.39
N ALA A 532 -11.02 -22.07 34.68
CA ALA A 532 -12.03 -21.38 33.87
C ALA A 532 -11.58 -19.98 33.42
N GLU A 533 -10.32 -19.61 33.68
CA GLU A 533 -9.69 -18.43 33.09
C GLU A 533 -9.13 -18.73 31.70
N GLU A 534 -8.95 -17.71 30.88
CA GLU A 534 -8.23 -17.81 29.61
C GLU A 534 -6.71 -18.00 29.79
N ASP A 535 -6.07 -18.59 28.79
CA ASP A 535 -4.65 -19.01 28.87
C ASP A 535 -3.69 -17.84 29.16
N ILE A 536 -3.93 -16.66 28.57
CA ILE A 536 -3.14 -15.46 28.85
C ILE A 536 -3.25 -14.99 30.31
N VAL A 537 -4.37 -15.28 30.98
CA VAL A 537 -4.58 -14.98 32.39
C VAL A 537 -3.88 -16.03 33.25
N LYS A 538 -4.07 -17.33 32.97
CA LYS A 538 -3.38 -18.44 33.66
C LYS A 538 -1.86 -18.24 33.70
N LEU A 539 -1.26 -17.82 32.58
CA LEU A 539 0.15 -17.49 32.48
C LEU A 539 0.60 -16.38 33.45
N GLN A 540 -0.20 -15.31 33.60
CA GLN A 540 0.11 -14.25 34.55
C GLN A 540 -0.20 -14.64 36.01
N VAL A 541 -1.15 -15.54 36.27
CA VAL A 541 -1.36 -16.11 37.61
C VAL A 541 -0.15 -16.95 38.05
N ILE A 542 0.47 -17.72 37.14
CA ILE A 542 1.72 -18.44 37.41
C ILE A 542 2.87 -17.47 37.71
N ASN A 543 3.03 -16.41 36.91
CA ASN A 543 4.04 -15.36 37.16
C ASN A 543 3.81 -14.63 38.50
N LEU A 544 2.56 -14.30 38.83
CA LEU A 544 2.18 -13.67 40.10
C LEU A 544 2.51 -14.58 41.28
N ALA A 545 2.17 -15.86 41.21
CA ALA A 545 2.50 -16.86 42.22
C ALA A 545 4.01 -17.02 42.41
N ALA A 546 4.77 -17.09 41.30
CA ALA A 546 6.22 -17.16 41.29
C ALA A 546 6.87 -15.99 42.06
N LYS A 547 6.53 -14.74 41.70
CA LYS A 547 7.04 -13.55 42.38
C LYS A 547 6.62 -13.49 43.85
N LEU A 548 5.35 -13.76 44.15
CA LEU A 548 4.82 -13.75 45.50
C LEU A 548 5.41 -14.82 46.42
N TYR A 549 5.87 -15.95 45.88
CA TYR A 549 6.63 -16.95 46.63
C TYR A 549 8.01 -16.40 47.04
N LEU A 550 8.67 -15.67 46.14
CA LEU A 550 10.03 -15.14 46.33
C LEU A 550 10.06 -13.92 47.27
N THR A 551 8.98 -13.15 47.36
CA THR A 551 8.82 -12.00 48.26
C THR A 551 8.13 -12.36 49.59
N ASN A 552 6.98 -13.05 49.57
CA ASN A 552 6.16 -13.35 50.76
C ASN A 552 5.87 -14.86 50.92
N SER A 553 6.92 -15.68 50.85
CA SER A 553 6.84 -17.16 50.96
C SER A 553 5.99 -17.67 52.13
N LYS A 554 6.01 -16.97 53.29
CA LYS A 554 5.28 -17.37 54.51
C LYS A 554 3.76 -17.52 54.30
N GLN A 555 3.16 -16.68 53.46
CA GLN A 555 1.71 -16.70 53.21
C GLN A 555 1.35 -17.39 51.88
N THR A 556 2.24 -17.33 50.89
CA THR A 556 1.91 -17.66 49.50
C THR A 556 2.44 -19.02 49.03
N LYS A 557 3.31 -19.68 49.81
CA LYS A 557 3.87 -21.01 49.49
C LYS A 557 2.80 -22.05 49.16
N LEU A 558 1.75 -22.16 49.97
CA LEU A 558 0.70 -23.17 49.78
C LEU A 558 -0.18 -22.87 48.56
N LEU A 559 -0.56 -21.60 48.37
CA LEU A 559 -1.31 -21.13 47.19
C LEU A 559 -0.53 -21.36 45.89
N THR A 560 0.78 -21.07 45.90
CA THR A 560 1.66 -21.27 44.75
C THR A 560 1.81 -22.75 44.41
N GLN A 561 1.95 -23.62 45.42
CA GLN A 561 1.98 -25.07 45.22
C GLN A 561 0.67 -25.61 44.65
N TYR A 562 -0.48 -25.06 45.05
CA TYR A 562 -1.79 -25.40 44.49
C TYR A 562 -1.92 -24.97 43.02
N VAL A 563 -1.64 -23.70 42.69
CA VAL A 563 -1.67 -23.18 41.30
C VAL A 563 -0.74 -23.97 40.38
N LEU A 564 0.51 -24.24 40.79
CA LEU A 564 1.46 -25.04 40.01
C LEU A 564 1.03 -26.51 39.87
N SER A 565 0.17 -27.01 40.78
CA SER A 565 -0.39 -28.37 40.68
C SER A 565 -1.59 -28.43 39.74
N LEU A 566 -2.43 -27.39 39.68
CA LEU A 566 -3.47 -27.26 38.65
C LEU A 566 -2.83 -27.14 37.25
N ALA A 567 -1.92 -26.18 37.08
CA ALA A 567 -1.27 -25.87 35.80
C ALA A 567 -0.47 -27.06 35.22
N LYS A 568 -0.01 -28.01 36.05
CA LYS A 568 0.65 -29.26 35.61
C LYS A 568 -0.26 -30.14 34.73
N TYR A 569 -1.58 -30.03 34.90
CA TYR A 569 -2.61 -30.83 34.22
C TYR A 569 -3.52 -29.99 33.31
N ASP A 570 -3.11 -28.76 32.96
CA ASP A 570 -3.86 -27.93 32.00
C ASP A 570 -3.89 -28.58 30.60
N GLN A 571 -4.81 -28.14 29.74
CA GLN A 571 -4.89 -28.62 28.36
C GLN A 571 -3.77 -28.02 27.51
N ASN A 572 -3.43 -26.74 27.70
CA ASN A 572 -2.36 -26.08 26.96
C ASN A 572 -0.98 -26.67 27.36
N TYR A 573 -0.09 -26.87 26.38
CA TYR A 573 1.24 -27.41 26.60
C TYR A 573 2.21 -26.35 27.19
N ASP A 574 2.18 -25.11 26.69
CA ASP A 574 3.03 -24.01 27.16
C ASP A 574 2.78 -23.70 28.65
N ILE A 575 1.51 -23.73 29.08
CA ILE A 575 1.14 -23.56 30.49
C ILE A 575 1.71 -24.69 31.35
N ARG A 576 1.60 -25.94 30.88
CA ARG A 576 2.17 -27.11 31.57
C ARG A 576 3.68 -27.03 31.68
N ASP A 577 4.38 -26.62 30.63
CA ASP A 577 5.84 -26.55 30.61
C ASP A 577 6.38 -25.35 31.38
N ARG A 578 5.77 -24.17 31.28
CA ARG A 578 6.06 -23.03 32.16
C ARG A 578 5.78 -23.35 33.62
N ALA A 579 4.73 -24.11 33.94
CA ALA A 579 4.47 -24.57 35.30
C ALA A 579 5.55 -25.55 35.80
N ARG A 580 6.00 -26.50 34.98
CA ARG A 580 7.12 -27.42 35.30
C ARG A 580 8.42 -26.65 35.55
N PHE A 581 8.78 -25.75 34.64
CA PHE A 581 9.97 -24.90 34.71
C PHE A 581 9.95 -23.98 35.95
N THR A 582 8.85 -23.26 36.17
CA THR A 582 8.65 -22.38 37.33
C THR A 582 8.70 -23.16 38.65
N ARG A 583 8.11 -24.35 38.69
CA ARG A 583 8.15 -25.24 39.86
C ARG A 583 9.58 -25.67 40.17
N GLN A 584 10.38 -26.04 39.17
CA GLN A 584 11.77 -26.47 39.34
C GLN A 584 12.72 -25.32 39.76
N LEU A 585 12.42 -24.09 39.37
CA LEU A 585 13.18 -22.90 39.77
C LEU A 585 12.90 -22.45 41.21
N ILE A 586 11.67 -22.62 41.70
CA ILE A 586 11.17 -21.94 42.91
C ILE A 586 10.90 -22.89 44.07
N VAL A 587 10.47 -24.13 43.81
CA VAL A 587 10.23 -25.13 44.86
C VAL A 587 11.53 -25.88 45.13
N PRO A 588 12.09 -25.85 46.35
CA PRO A 588 13.31 -26.59 46.65
C PRO A 588 13.11 -28.11 46.48
N SER A 589 13.94 -28.71 45.63
CA SER A 589 14.22 -30.16 45.64
C SER A 589 15.47 -30.41 46.47
N GLU A 590 15.62 -31.63 47.01
CA GLU A 590 16.80 -32.01 47.83
C GLU A 590 18.11 -31.91 47.02
N GLN A 591 18.03 -32.07 45.69
CA GLN A 591 19.08 -31.65 44.76
C GLN A 591 18.82 -30.22 44.28
N GLY A 592 19.22 -29.24 45.08
CA GLY A 592 19.03 -27.80 44.82
C GLY A 592 19.87 -27.28 43.64
N GLY A 593 19.33 -27.38 42.42
CA GLY A 593 20.01 -26.95 41.20
C GLY A 593 20.41 -25.46 41.20
N ALA A 594 21.57 -25.14 40.60
CA ALA A 594 22.22 -23.83 40.69
C ALA A 594 21.32 -22.64 40.33
N LEU A 595 20.45 -22.80 39.32
CA LEU A 595 19.48 -21.80 38.85
C LEU A 595 18.54 -21.29 39.95
N SER A 596 18.20 -22.12 40.95
CA SER A 596 17.34 -21.71 42.08
C SER A 596 17.94 -20.55 42.89
N ARG A 597 19.28 -20.46 43.00
CA ARG A 597 19.99 -19.34 43.63
C ARG A 597 19.80 -18.02 42.89
N HIS A 598 19.50 -18.09 41.59
CA HIS A 598 19.29 -16.95 40.71
C HIS A 598 17.81 -16.62 40.48
N ALA A 599 16.86 -17.43 40.99
CA ALA A 599 15.43 -17.25 40.77
C ALA A 599 14.93 -15.84 41.16
N LYS A 600 15.43 -15.26 42.26
CA LYS A 600 15.12 -13.87 42.63
C LYS A 600 15.57 -12.86 41.57
N LYS A 601 16.77 -13.02 40.99
CA LYS A 601 17.27 -12.15 39.92
C LYS A 601 16.50 -12.34 38.61
N LEU A 602 16.03 -13.56 38.32
CA LEU A 602 15.28 -13.88 37.10
C LEU A 602 13.84 -13.33 37.13
N PHE A 603 13.11 -13.53 38.22
CA PHE A 603 11.70 -13.14 38.33
C PHE A 603 11.47 -11.69 38.79
N LEU A 604 12.47 -11.04 39.39
CA LEU A 604 12.41 -9.65 39.88
C LEU A 604 13.43 -8.73 39.16
N ALA A 605 13.87 -9.10 37.95
CA ALA A 605 14.67 -8.19 37.12
C ALA A 605 13.84 -6.95 36.73
N PRO A 606 14.38 -5.72 36.88
CA PRO A 606 13.73 -4.53 36.35
C PRO A 606 13.63 -4.63 34.83
N LYS A 607 12.45 -4.36 34.28
CA LYS A 607 12.19 -4.41 32.83
C LYS A 607 12.26 -3.00 32.26
N PRO A 608 12.73 -2.83 31.02
CA PRO A 608 12.62 -1.54 30.34
C PRO A 608 11.15 -1.14 30.22
N ALA A 609 10.87 0.15 30.41
CA ALA A 609 9.53 0.68 30.21
C ALA A 609 9.23 0.75 28.69
N PRO A 610 8.01 0.39 28.25
CA PRO A 610 7.65 0.43 26.83
C PRO A 610 7.47 1.87 26.36
N VAL A 611 8.03 2.21 25.20
CA VAL A 611 7.88 3.55 24.62
C VAL A 611 6.56 3.63 23.86
N LEU A 612 5.72 4.61 24.18
CA LEU A 612 4.43 4.85 23.53
C LEU A 612 4.61 5.67 22.24
N GLU A 613 5.10 5.01 21.19
CA GLU A 613 5.47 5.66 19.92
C GLU A 613 4.30 5.74 18.91
N SER A 614 4.47 6.60 17.90
CA SER A 614 3.55 6.76 16.77
C SER A 614 3.72 5.64 15.74
N SER A 615 2.62 5.15 15.17
CA SER A 615 2.62 4.19 14.04
C SER A 615 3.08 4.80 12.70
N PHE A 616 3.58 6.04 12.74
CA PHE A 616 4.14 6.77 11.60
C PHE A 616 5.61 7.12 11.78
N LYS A 617 6.23 6.84 12.95
CA LYS A 617 7.62 7.19 13.26
C LYS A 617 8.61 6.63 12.22
N ASP A 618 8.53 5.34 11.92
CA ASP A 618 9.53 4.69 11.06
C ASP A 618 9.29 4.91 9.57
N ARG A 619 8.14 5.49 9.16
CA ARG A 619 7.81 5.75 7.73
C ARG A 619 8.73 6.75 7.04
N ASP A 620 9.62 7.37 7.81
CA ASP A 620 10.53 8.45 7.43
C ASP A 620 11.61 8.07 6.40
N HIS A 621 11.82 6.77 6.14
CA HIS A 621 12.69 6.24 5.09
C HIS A 621 12.01 6.14 3.71
N PHE A 622 10.68 6.26 3.64
CA PHE A 622 9.97 6.33 2.37
C PHE A 622 9.75 7.78 1.90
N GLN A 623 9.87 7.99 0.59
CA GLN A 623 9.52 9.26 -0.05
C GLN A 623 8.02 9.56 0.18
N LEU A 624 7.72 10.75 0.68
CA LEU A 624 6.35 11.21 0.87
C LEU A 624 5.58 11.21 -0.46
N GLY A 625 4.30 10.86 -0.42
CA GLY A 625 3.44 10.69 -1.60
C GLY A 625 3.58 9.35 -2.32
N SER A 626 4.63 8.56 -2.05
CA SER A 626 4.82 7.25 -2.67
C SER A 626 3.86 6.18 -2.14
N LEU A 627 3.61 5.14 -2.95
CA LEU A 627 2.86 3.96 -2.50
C LEU A 627 3.55 3.25 -1.33
N SER A 628 4.89 3.25 -1.30
CA SER A 628 5.66 2.64 -0.22
C SER A 628 5.48 3.36 1.12
N HIS A 629 5.43 4.70 1.11
CA HIS A 629 5.07 5.49 2.29
C HIS A 629 3.64 5.20 2.79
N LEU A 630 2.70 5.01 1.87
CA LEU A 630 1.32 4.66 2.17
C LEU A 630 1.23 3.27 2.86
N LEU A 631 1.89 2.26 2.29
CA LEU A 631 1.86 0.88 2.79
C LEU A 631 2.79 0.63 3.98
N ASN A 632 3.79 1.49 4.22
CA ASN A 632 4.96 1.23 5.07
C ASN A 632 5.73 -0.04 4.66
N ALA A 633 5.86 -0.27 3.35
CA ALA A 633 6.59 -1.39 2.78
C ALA A 633 7.17 -1.02 1.40
N LYS A 634 8.35 -1.54 1.07
CA LYS A 634 9.01 -1.28 -0.22
C LYS A 634 8.20 -1.93 -1.35
N ALA A 635 7.56 -1.10 -2.17
CA ALA A 635 6.72 -1.55 -3.28
C ALA A 635 7.61 -1.93 -4.48
N THR A 636 7.08 -2.76 -5.39
CA THR A 636 7.77 -3.08 -6.64
C THR A 636 8.05 -1.81 -7.45
N GLY A 637 9.28 -1.68 -7.95
CA GLY A 637 9.73 -0.48 -8.67
C GLY A 637 10.03 0.76 -7.80
N TYR A 638 9.88 0.70 -6.46
CA TYR A 638 10.20 1.85 -5.60
C TYR A 638 11.71 2.15 -5.60
N GLN A 639 12.04 3.35 -6.08
CA GLN A 639 13.39 3.92 -6.06
C GLN A 639 13.46 4.97 -4.95
N GLU A 640 14.51 4.92 -4.14
CA GLU A 640 14.73 5.86 -3.05
C GLU A 640 15.21 7.22 -3.56
N LEU A 641 14.90 8.29 -2.82
CA LEU A 641 15.44 9.62 -3.11
C LEU A 641 16.95 9.61 -2.88
N PRO A 642 17.77 10.04 -3.86
CA PRO A 642 19.20 10.20 -3.64
C PRO A 642 19.51 11.19 -2.51
N ASP A 643 20.59 10.91 -1.80
CA ASP A 643 21.18 11.86 -0.87
C ASP A 643 21.77 13.07 -1.58
N TRP A 644 22.02 14.12 -0.81
CA TRP A 644 22.59 15.36 -1.32
C TRP A 644 24.08 15.17 -1.64
N PRO A 645 24.59 15.70 -2.77
CA PRO A 645 26.02 15.71 -3.05
C PRO A 645 26.78 16.60 -2.06
N GLU A 646 28.04 16.27 -1.81
CA GLU A 646 28.95 17.07 -0.97
C GLU A 646 29.52 18.28 -1.71
N GLU A 647 29.73 18.15 -3.03
CA GLU A 647 30.15 19.24 -3.93
C GLU A 647 29.13 19.44 -5.06
N ALA A 648 28.84 20.70 -5.42
CA ALA A 648 27.93 21.02 -6.51
C ALA A 648 28.63 20.93 -7.88
N PRO A 649 28.06 20.23 -8.87
CA PRO A 649 28.48 20.35 -10.27
C PRO A 649 28.35 21.80 -10.78
N ASP A 650 29.25 22.22 -11.67
CA ASP A 650 29.33 23.59 -12.18
C ASP A 650 27.97 24.09 -12.72
N PRO A 651 27.39 25.19 -12.19
CA PRO A 651 26.16 25.79 -12.71
C PRO A 651 26.20 26.11 -14.21
N SER A 652 27.39 26.28 -14.78
CA SER A 652 27.63 26.50 -16.22
C SER A 652 27.12 25.36 -17.10
N VAL A 653 26.98 24.13 -16.58
CA VAL A 653 26.40 22.99 -17.33
C VAL A 653 24.91 23.25 -17.67
N ARG A 654 24.23 24.18 -16.97
CA ARG A 654 22.87 24.65 -17.27
C ARG A 654 22.84 25.91 -18.14
N ASN A 655 23.99 26.56 -18.38
CA ASN A 655 24.16 27.76 -19.20
C ASN A 655 24.37 27.41 -20.69
N VAL A 656 23.43 26.69 -21.29
CA VAL A 656 23.45 26.44 -22.74
C VAL A 656 22.84 27.63 -23.48
N GLU A 657 23.63 28.28 -24.34
CA GLU A 657 23.11 29.31 -25.25
C GLU A 657 22.04 28.71 -26.18
N VAL A 658 20.87 29.34 -26.26
CA VAL A 658 19.78 28.88 -27.14
C VAL A 658 20.13 29.27 -28.59
N PRO A 659 20.31 28.32 -29.53
CA PRO A 659 20.73 28.67 -30.88
C PRO A 659 19.72 29.59 -31.61
N GLU A 660 20.22 30.67 -32.21
CA GLU A 660 19.42 31.65 -32.96
C GLU A 660 18.87 31.07 -34.28
N TRP A 661 17.85 30.21 -34.22
CA TRP A 661 17.03 29.86 -35.37
C TRP A 661 15.56 30.24 -35.16
N THR A 662 15.30 31.54 -34.96
CA THR A 662 13.95 32.13 -35.03
C THR A 662 13.97 33.55 -35.66
N LYS A 663 14.85 33.79 -36.63
CA LYS A 663 14.90 35.02 -37.45
C LYS A 663 14.74 34.69 -38.93
N CYS A 664 13.50 34.42 -39.36
CA CYS A 664 13.18 34.41 -40.80
C CYS A 664 13.31 35.83 -41.38
N SER A 665 13.94 35.95 -42.53
CA SER A 665 14.32 37.25 -43.10
C SER A 665 13.18 37.97 -43.81
N SER A 666 13.03 39.25 -43.50
CA SER A 666 12.92 40.27 -44.56
C SER A 666 13.97 41.36 -44.28
N ARG A 667 14.39 42.08 -45.33
CA ARG A 667 15.69 42.78 -45.37
C ARG A 667 15.53 44.14 -46.00
N GLU A 668 15.83 45.20 -45.25
CA GLU A 668 16.37 46.42 -45.86
C GLU A 668 17.30 47.21 -44.93
N LYS A 669 18.04 48.16 -45.51
CA LYS A 669 19.30 48.69 -44.97
C LYS A 669 19.13 50.06 -44.30
N ARG A 670 19.92 50.33 -43.25
CA ARG A 670 20.76 51.55 -43.20
C ARG A 670 21.95 51.43 -42.23
N LYS A 671 23.00 52.20 -42.57
CA LYS A 671 24.23 52.52 -41.82
C LYS A 671 23.89 53.35 -40.56
N GLU A 672 24.68 53.46 -39.48
CA GLU A 672 26.05 53.02 -39.09
C GLU A 672 26.11 52.99 -37.51
N LYS A 673 27.19 52.89 -36.71
CA LYS A 673 28.65 53.09 -36.89
C LYS A 673 29.50 52.22 -35.91
N GLU A 674 30.52 52.82 -35.28
CA GLU A 674 31.58 52.29 -34.37
C GLU A 674 32.03 53.44 -33.42
N LYS A 675 32.67 53.31 -32.24
CA LYS A 675 33.01 52.18 -31.31
C LYS A 675 32.89 52.66 -29.81
N PRO A 676 33.90 52.72 -28.88
CA PRO A 676 33.70 52.25 -27.49
C PRO A 676 34.12 53.28 -26.39
N PHE A 677 34.20 52.89 -25.10
CA PHE A 677 35.41 53.01 -24.23
C PHE A 677 35.13 52.81 -22.70
N TYR A 678 35.94 51.93 -22.08
CA TYR A 678 36.30 51.78 -20.65
C TYR A 678 35.27 51.60 -19.52
N SER A 679 35.80 51.27 -18.34
CA SER A 679 35.18 50.89 -17.07
C SER A 679 35.65 51.85 -15.95
N ASP A 680 34.88 52.02 -14.87
CA ASP A 680 35.34 51.73 -13.49
C ASP A 680 34.19 51.85 -12.44
N SER A 681 34.38 51.22 -11.27
CA SER A 681 34.02 51.65 -9.89
C SER A 681 32.61 52.18 -9.52
N GLU A 682 32.13 52.20 -8.26
CA GLU A 682 32.44 51.50 -6.98
C GLU A 682 31.28 51.79 -5.99
N GLY A 683 31.22 51.04 -4.88
CA GLY A 683 30.49 51.39 -3.65
C GLY A 683 28.95 51.21 -3.62
N GLU A 684 28.28 51.03 -2.48
CA GLU A 684 28.57 50.46 -1.14
C GLU A 684 27.41 50.91 -0.22
N SER A 685 26.98 50.07 0.73
CA SER A 685 26.06 50.42 1.85
C SER A 685 24.64 50.93 1.46
N GLY A 686 23.65 51.02 2.35
CA GLY A 686 23.57 50.62 3.77
C GLY A 686 22.11 50.68 4.27
N PRO A 687 21.72 49.95 5.34
CA PRO A 687 20.31 49.71 5.67
C PRO A 687 19.76 50.55 6.85
N THR A 688 18.42 50.68 6.91
CA THR A 688 17.67 50.87 8.18
C THR A 688 16.28 50.22 8.09
N GLU A 689 15.90 49.42 9.08
CA GLU A 689 14.53 48.91 9.26
C GLU A 689 13.79 49.69 10.36
N SER A 690 12.51 50.00 10.14
CA SER A 690 11.45 50.23 11.16
C SER A 690 10.15 50.75 10.50
N ALA A 691 8.96 50.69 11.09
CA ALA A 691 8.35 49.71 11.99
C ALA A 691 6.83 50.02 12.14
N ASP A 692 6.01 48.97 12.30
CA ASP A 692 4.73 48.94 13.05
C ASP A 692 3.45 49.70 12.58
N SER A 693 2.31 49.21 13.10
CA SER A 693 1.01 49.88 13.34
C SER A 693 0.04 50.08 12.17
N GLY A 694 -0.72 49.02 11.83
CA GLY A 694 -1.87 49.09 10.91
C GLY A 694 -3.21 49.45 11.59
N LYS A 695 -4.32 49.45 10.81
CA LYS A 695 -5.70 49.49 11.35
C LYS A 695 -6.76 48.90 10.39
N THR A 696 -7.42 47.83 10.86
CA THR A 696 -8.86 47.48 10.80
C THR A 696 -9.79 47.94 9.65
N MET A 697 -10.60 46.97 9.20
CA MET A 697 -12.03 47.04 8.76
C MET A 697 -12.38 47.65 7.39
N GLY A 698 -13.28 46.96 6.66
CA GLY A 698 -13.91 47.41 5.41
C GLY A 698 -14.63 46.26 4.68
N ARG A 699 -15.96 46.15 4.82
CA ARG A 699 -16.78 44.98 4.41
C ARG A 699 -17.63 45.30 3.17
N ALA A 700 -17.93 44.25 2.37
CA ALA A 700 -18.87 44.24 1.23
C ALA A 700 -18.42 45.04 -0.03
N GLY A 701 -18.96 44.77 -1.23
CA GLY A 701 -19.79 43.62 -1.65
C GLY A 701 -20.64 43.90 -2.90
N ALA A 702 -20.38 43.16 -3.98
CA ALA A 702 -21.19 42.92 -5.20
C ALA A 702 -22.06 44.06 -5.80
N SER A 703 -21.84 44.39 -7.08
CA SER A 703 -22.84 44.18 -8.18
C SER A 703 -22.41 44.72 -9.56
N GLN A 704 -22.64 43.88 -10.58
CA GLN A 704 -23.17 44.14 -11.94
C GLN A 704 -22.80 45.37 -12.83
N VAL A 705 -22.65 45.04 -14.14
CA VAL A 705 -23.15 45.72 -15.36
C VAL A 705 -22.25 46.73 -16.14
N GLU A 706 -21.97 46.29 -17.38
CA GLU A 706 -21.60 46.98 -18.66
C GLU A 706 -22.38 48.30 -18.94
N PRO A 707 -21.89 49.30 -19.73
CA PRO A 707 -21.84 49.13 -21.21
C PRO A 707 -20.91 50.02 -22.09
N ASP A 708 -20.78 49.59 -23.35
CA ASP A 708 -20.46 50.32 -24.60
C ASP A 708 -21.63 51.29 -25.03
N PRO A 709 -21.71 52.04 -26.19
CA PRO A 709 -20.91 52.00 -27.44
C PRO A 709 -20.65 53.37 -28.18
N CYS A 710 -20.15 53.29 -29.44
CA CYS A 710 -20.41 54.16 -30.64
C CYS A 710 -19.65 55.50 -30.88
N LEU A 711 -19.03 55.66 -32.07
CA LEU A 711 -19.53 56.48 -33.22
C LEU A 711 -18.61 56.45 -34.49
N HIS A 712 -19.01 57.13 -35.58
CA HIS A 712 -18.58 57.01 -37.00
C HIS A 712 -18.50 58.40 -37.71
N PRO A 713 -18.16 58.55 -39.03
CA PRO A 713 -17.49 57.64 -39.98
C PRO A 713 -16.11 58.23 -40.46
N PRO A 714 -15.83 58.87 -41.64
CA PRO A 714 -16.57 59.16 -42.89
C PRO A 714 -15.92 58.58 -44.21
N SER A 715 -16.17 59.26 -45.33
CA SER A 715 -15.76 59.11 -46.76
C SER A 715 -14.26 58.99 -47.09
N SER A 716 -13.80 58.39 -48.22
CA SER A 716 -14.39 57.57 -49.32
C SER A 716 -13.21 57.14 -50.26
N ASP A 717 -13.29 56.45 -51.41
CA ASP A 717 -14.34 55.85 -52.26
C ASP A 717 -13.72 54.58 -52.98
N GLN A 718 -14.04 53.98 -54.15
CA GLN A 718 -14.95 54.19 -55.32
C GLN A 718 -15.20 52.83 -56.06
N SER A 719 -15.92 52.86 -57.19
CA SER A 719 -16.05 51.93 -58.36
C SER A 719 -15.32 50.54 -58.39
N GLU A 720 -15.93 49.43 -58.85
CA GLU A 720 -17.27 49.23 -59.45
C GLU A 720 -17.82 47.78 -59.43
N GLU A 721 -19.14 47.68 -59.71
CA GLU A 721 -20.13 46.59 -59.95
C GLU A 721 -19.73 45.11 -60.25
N GLU A 722 -20.61 44.09 -60.20
CA GLU A 722 -22.08 43.89 -59.91
C GLU A 722 -22.23 42.50 -59.21
N GLY A 723 -23.26 42.08 -58.44
CA GLY A 723 -24.73 42.15 -58.59
C GLY A 723 -25.28 40.70 -58.62
N LYS A 724 -26.43 40.27 -58.04
CA LYS A 724 -27.58 40.85 -57.29
C LYS A 724 -28.15 39.74 -56.34
N LYS A 725 -28.46 39.97 -55.04
CA LYS A 725 -29.75 40.41 -54.39
C LYS A 725 -30.92 39.37 -54.49
N ARG A 726 -32.00 39.29 -53.68
CA ARG A 726 -32.57 39.77 -52.36
C ARG A 726 -33.92 38.99 -52.14
N GLN A 727 -34.76 38.98 -51.09
CA GLN A 727 -34.91 39.52 -49.71
C GLN A 727 -35.96 38.60 -48.96
N MET A 728 -35.79 38.18 -47.68
CA MET A 728 -36.25 38.80 -46.40
C MET A 728 -37.73 38.59 -45.93
N LYS A 729 -37.86 38.01 -44.70
CA LYS A 729 -38.99 37.92 -43.73
C LYS A 729 -40.35 38.64 -44.00
N LYS A 730 -41.47 37.93 -43.74
CA LYS A 730 -42.61 38.44 -42.91
C LYS A 730 -43.53 37.34 -42.31
N ARG A 731 -44.61 37.73 -41.60
CA ARG A 731 -45.36 36.93 -40.59
C ARG A 731 -46.71 36.33 -41.08
N LYS A 732 -46.95 35.06 -40.72
CA LYS A 732 -48.17 34.44 -40.11
C LYS A 732 -49.58 34.96 -40.50
N LYS A 733 -50.37 34.14 -41.23
CA LYS A 733 -51.70 33.64 -40.77
C LYS A 733 -52.30 32.48 -41.62
N VAL A 734 -53.05 31.63 -40.90
CA VAL A 734 -54.09 30.61 -41.26
C VAL A 734 -55.34 31.33 -41.86
N PRO A 735 -56.33 30.74 -42.61
CA PRO A 735 -56.89 29.35 -42.67
C PRO A 735 -57.02 28.75 -44.11
N GLU A 736 -57.71 27.65 -44.48
CA GLU A 736 -58.23 26.36 -43.90
C GLU A 736 -58.69 25.44 -45.07
N GLY A 737 -59.06 24.17 -44.81
CA GLY A 737 -60.02 23.44 -45.67
C GLY A 737 -59.94 21.90 -45.74
N GLN A 738 -60.62 21.21 -44.80
CA GLN A 738 -61.32 19.90 -44.92
C GLN A 738 -60.55 18.65 -45.46
N GLU A 739 -60.86 17.38 -45.16
CA GLU A 739 -61.68 16.61 -44.20
C GLU A 739 -61.17 15.13 -44.28
N GLY A 740 -61.35 14.18 -43.36
CA GLY A 740 -61.97 14.01 -42.04
C GLY A 740 -61.74 12.54 -41.61
N GLY A 741 -62.07 12.00 -40.43
CA GLY A 741 -62.59 12.49 -39.13
C GLY A 741 -61.97 11.63 -37.99
N SER A 742 -62.50 11.52 -36.76
CA SER A 742 -63.77 11.97 -36.19
C SER A 742 -63.66 12.23 -34.67
N SER A 743 -64.51 13.12 -34.13
CA SER A 743 -65.13 13.22 -32.77
C SER A 743 -64.57 12.41 -31.58
N SER A 744 -64.53 12.91 -30.32
CA SER A 744 -65.02 14.20 -29.75
C SER A 744 -64.68 14.29 -28.25
N ASP A 745 -64.55 15.53 -27.73
CA ASP A 745 -65.03 16.08 -26.42
C ASP A 745 -64.68 15.36 -25.08
N GLU A 746 -64.58 15.99 -23.90
CA GLU A 746 -64.42 17.38 -23.42
C GLU A 746 -64.06 17.27 -21.90
N GLY A 747 -63.80 18.39 -21.21
CA GLY A 747 -63.95 18.45 -19.75
C GLY A 747 -62.71 18.73 -18.91
N SER A 748 -62.76 19.82 -18.16
CA SER A 748 -61.95 20.10 -16.98
C SER A 748 -62.53 19.41 -15.74
N ASP A 749 -61.69 19.04 -14.76
CA ASP A 749 -62.03 19.34 -13.36
C ASP A 749 -60.83 19.32 -12.39
N SER A 750 -61.08 19.67 -11.13
CA SER A 750 -60.08 19.79 -10.05
C SER A 750 -60.50 19.00 -8.78
N SER A 751 -59.85 19.27 -7.63
CA SER A 751 -59.95 18.55 -6.33
C SER A 751 -59.32 17.14 -6.32
N SER A 752 -58.63 16.61 -5.30
CA SER A 752 -58.42 16.86 -3.86
C SER A 752 -59.37 16.14 -2.88
N SER A 753 -58.79 15.35 -1.96
CA SER A 753 -58.89 15.56 -0.50
C SER A 753 -57.64 14.91 0.16
N SER A 754 -56.86 15.57 1.02
CA SER A 754 -57.13 15.97 2.42
C SER A 754 -57.17 14.76 3.35
N SER A 755 -56.52 14.76 4.51
CA SER A 755 -56.68 15.72 5.62
C SER A 755 -55.49 15.54 6.62
N GLU A 756 -54.94 16.51 7.38
CA GLU A 756 -55.26 17.95 7.62
C GLU A 756 -53.99 18.77 7.90
N SER A 757 -54.15 20.10 7.91
CA SER A 757 -53.19 21.05 8.47
C SER A 757 -53.94 22.19 9.15
N GLU A 758 -53.70 22.45 10.44
CA GLU A 758 -54.15 23.70 11.06
C GLU A 758 -53.13 24.83 10.88
N MET A 759 -53.66 26.04 10.82
CA MET A 759 -52.96 27.32 10.67
C MET A 759 -52.24 27.69 12.00
N THR A 760 -51.32 28.66 12.09
CA THR A 760 -51.28 29.99 11.46
C THR A 760 -49.86 30.52 11.26
N SER A 761 -49.75 31.56 10.44
CA SER A 761 -48.58 32.47 10.39
C SER A 761 -49.06 33.91 10.56
N GLU A 762 -48.53 34.63 11.52
CA GLU A 762 -48.66 36.08 11.61
C GLU A 762 -47.29 36.73 11.51
N THR A 763 -47.21 37.85 10.79
CA THR A 763 -46.03 38.70 10.66
C THR A 763 -46.46 40.15 10.82
N GLU A 764 -45.96 40.82 11.86
CA GLU A 764 -45.95 42.28 11.95
C GLU A 764 -44.55 42.76 12.35
N GLU A 765 -44.29 44.04 12.09
CA GLU A 765 -42.96 44.68 12.18
C GLU A 765 -42.86 45.65 13.37
N GLU A 766 -41.62 46.04 13.72
CA GLU A 766 -41.27 47.06 14.73
C GLU A 766 -41.67 46.73 16.20
N GLN A 767 -41.15 47.33 17.29
CA GLN A 767 -40.33 48.54 17.54
C GLN A 767 -39.13 48.26 18.50
N VAL A 768 -38.56 49.31 19.13
CA VAL A 768 -37.17 49.37 19.63
C VAL A 768 -37.07 50.06 21.01
N GLU A 769 -36.17 49.57 21.90
CA GLU A 769 -35.72 50.18 23.18
C GLU A 769 -36.80 50.35 24.28
N PRO A 770 -36.50 50.75 25.55
CA PRO A 770 -35.18 51.03 26.16
C PRO A 770 -34.85 50.24 27.46
N ALA A 771 -33.65 50.49 28.00
CA ALA A 771 -33.02 49.76 29.10
C ALA A 771 -33.21 50.32 30.54
N SER A 772 -32.47 49.71 31.49
CA SER A 772 -31.96 50.27 32.78
C SER A 772 -32.78 49.95 34.07
N TRP A 773 -32.24 49.93 35.32
CA TRP A 773 -31.25 50.82 36.00
C TRP A 773 -30.27 50.11 36.99
N ARG A 774 -29.47 50.90 37.74
CA ARG A 774 -28.36 50.47 38.66
C ARG A 774 -28.69 50.53 40.16
N LYS A 775 -27.98 49.73 41.00
CA LYS A 775 -27.20 50.08 42.25
C LYS A 775 -26.78 48.77 42.99
N LYS A 776 -25.52 48.49 43.35
CA LYS A 776 -24.52 49.09 44.27
C LYS A 776 -24.67 48.77 45.78
N THR A 777 -23.93 47.73 46.23
CA THR A 777 -22.95 47.67 47.38
C THR A 777 -23.21 48.48 48.67
N PRO A 778 -23.06 47.86 49.86
CA PRO A 778 -21.75 47.76 50.57
C PRO A 778 -21.55 46.48 51.46
N SER A 779 -20.46 46.24 52.21
CA SER A 779 -19.00 46.31 51.93
C SER A 779 -18.11 45.75 53.09
N SER A 780 -17.03 45.01 52.78
CA SER A 780 -15.91 44.58 53.68
C SER A 780 -16.21 43.49 54.75
N SER A 781 -15.24 42.72 55.30
CA SER A 781 -13.77 42.79 55.22
C SER A 781 -13.01 41.45 55.44
N LYS A 782 -11.72 41.43 55.01
CA LYS A 782 -10.56 40.62 55.47
C LYS A 782 -10.30 39.16 55.00
N SER A 783 -8.98 38.91 54.88
CA SER A 783 -8.22 37.65 54.71
C SER A 783 -8.42 36.76 53.46
N ALA A 784 -7.31 36.53 52.75
CA ALA A 784 -7.08 35.34 51.92
C ALA A 784 -6.41 34.23 52.78
N PRO A 785 -6.34 32.96 52.33
CA PRO A 785 -5.22 32.57 51.45
C PRO A 785 -5.53 31.46 50.41
N ALA A 786 -4.48 31.12 49.64
CA ALA A 786 -4.26 29.90 48.86
C ALA A 786 -5.09 29.70 47.58
N ALA A 787 -4.41 29.16 46.55
CA ALA A 787 -5.02 28.76 45.29
C ALA A 787 -5.77 27.43 45.43
N LYS A 788 -6.80 27.24 44.60
CA LYS A 788 -7.39 25.92 44.34
C LYS A 788 -7.16 25.55 42.88
N GLU A 789 -6.66 24.34 42.66
CA GLU A 789 -6.67 23.71 41.35
C GLU A 789 -8.12 23.44 40.93
N ILE A 790 -8.40 23.58 39.64
CA ILE A 790 -9.73 23.31 39.08
C ILE A 790 -9.73 21.87 38.58
N SER A 791 -10.31 20.96 39.38
CA SER A 791 -10.61 19.59 38.96
C SER A 791 -11.51 19.61 37.73
N LEU A 792 -10.97 19.18 36.58
CA LEU A 792 -11.61 19.35 35.26
C LEU A 792 -12.28 18.04 34.78
N LEU A 793 -12.88 17.30 35.70
CA LEU A 793 -13.50 15.97 35.50
C LEU A 793 -14.68 15.71 36.46
N ASP A 794 -15.64 16.64 36.54
CA ASP A 794 -16.99 16.29 37.03
C ASP A 794 -17.77 15.61 35.88
N LEU A 795 -18.20 14.37 36.12
CA LEU A 795 -18.88 13.50 35.15
C LEU A 795 -20.06 12.74 35.78
N GLU A 796 -20.82 13.40 36.65
CA GLU A 796 -22.07 12.90 37.22
C GLU A 796 -23.24 12.97 36.21
N ASP A 797 -23.12 12.28 35.07
CA ASP A 797 -24.22 12.13 34.10
C ASP A 797 -24.07 10.84 33.26
N PHE A 798 -24.48 9.71 33.84
CA PHE A 798 -24.46 8.39 33.21
C PHE A 798 -25.77 7.61 33.47
N THR A 799 -26.83 7.91 32.72
CA THR A 799 -28.05 7.08 32.65
C THR A 799 -28.04 6.20 31.39
N PRO A 800 -28.23 4.87 31.48
CA PRO A 800 -28.14 3.99 30.32
C PRO A 800 -29.45 3.97 29.49
N PRO A 801 -29.39 4.12 28.15
CA PRO A 801 -30.53 3.90 27.27
C PRO A 801 -30.79 2.40 26.98
N SER A 802 -31.95 2.11 26.39
CA SER A 802 -32.39 0.76 26.03
C SER A 802 -31.65 0.17 24.82
N ILE A 803 -31.69 -1.16 24.68
CA ILE A 803 -30.96 -1.94 23.65
C ILE A 803 -31.94 -2.50 22.61
N GLN A 804 -31.53 -2.49 21.34
CA GLN A 804 -31.97 -3.45 20.32
C GLN A 804 -30.74 -4.10 19.66
N PRO A 805 -30.81 -5.39 19.28
CA PRO A 805 -29.67 -6.10 18.70
C PRO A 805 -29.58 -5.92 17.18
N VAL A 806 -28.39 -5.59 16.68
CA VAL A 806 -28.01 -5.71 15.26
C VAL A 806 -26.59 -6.29 15.20
N SER A 807 -26.33 -7.20 14.27
CA SER A 807 -25.04 -7.88 14.10
C SER A 807 -23.98 -6.99 13.43
N SER A 808 -22.72 -7.18 13.80
CA SER A 808 -21.56 -6.47 13.22
C SER A 808 -20.61 -7.43 12.47
N PRO A 809 -19.98 -6.97 11.37
CA PRO A 809 -18.84 -7.66 10.76
C PRO A 809 -17.53 -7.26 11.47
N ALA A 810 -16.56 -8.18 11.54
CA ALA A 810 -15.28 -7.94 12.20
C ALA A 810 -14.17 -7.58 11.20
N VAL A 811 -13.48 -6.46 11.43
CA VAL A 811 -12.20 -6.10 10.80
C VAL A 811 -11.35 -5.37 11.84
N VAL A 812 -10.30 -6.02 12.36
CA VAL A 812 -9.44 -5.45 13.43
C VAL A 812 -8.30 -4.59 12.87
N SER A 813 -7.92 -3.56 13.62
CA SER A 813 -6.93 -2.55 13.19
C SER A 813 -5.47 -2.97 13.41
N THR A 814 -4.60 -2.61 12.45
CA THR A 814 -3.20 -3.09 12.35
C THR A 814 -2.23 -2.59 13.42
N SER A 815 -2.59 -1.60 14.25
CA SER A 815 -1.68 -1.02 15.26
C SER A 815 -1.45 -1.91 16.49
N LEU A 816 -2.16 -3.03 16.62
CA LEU A 816 -1.99 -4.00 17.72
C LEU A 816 -0.85 -5.01 17.48
N ALA A 817 -0.38 -5.17 16.25
CA ALA A 817 0.56 -6.25 15.89
C ALA A 817 1.99 -6.07 16.46
N ALA A 818 2.49 -4.83 16.53
CA ALA A 818 3.88 -4.54 16.89
C ALA A 818 4.23 -4.84 18.37
N ASP A 819 3.26 -4.77 19.28
CA ASP A 819 3.43 -5.12 20.71
C ASP A 819 3.43 -6.64 20.96
N LEU A 820 3.21 -7.46 19.91
CA LEU A 820 2.90 -8.89 19.98
C LEU A 820 3.99 -9.81 19.38
N GLU A 821 5.09 -9.27 18.87
CA GLU A 821 6.19 -10.04 18.25
C GLU A 821 6.85 -11.09 19.17
N GLY A 822 6.64 -10.99 20.49
CA GLY A 822 7.09 -12.00 21.47
C GLY A 822 6.10 -13.14 21.75
N LEU A 823 4.84 -13.06 21.30
CA LEU A 823 3.74 -14.00 21.65
C LEU A 823 2.67 -14.08 20.54
N THR A 824 3.04 -14.41 19.30
CA THR A 824 2.09 -14.47 18.18
C THR A 824 1.13 -15.67 18.24
N LEU A 825 -0.13 -15.41 18.57
CA LEU A 825 -1.27 -16.23 18.11
C LEU A 825 -1.84 -15.60 16.84
N THR A 826 -2.08 -16.41 15.80
CA THR A 826 -2.55 -15.93 14.50
C THR A 826 -3.97 -16.41 14.21
N ASP A 827 -4.97 -15.54 14.37
CA ASP A 827 -6.30 -15.74 13.79
C ASP A 827 -6.25 -15.47 12.28
N SER A 828 -5.88 -16.50 11.52
CA SER A 828 -6.24 -16.65 10.11
C SER A 828 -7.34 -17.72 10.00
N PRO A 829 -8.23 -17.65 8.99
CA PRO A 829 -9.39 -18.54 8.90
C PRO A 829 -8.98 -20.00 8.69
N LEU A 830 -8.88 -20.75 9.81
CA LEU A 830 -8.68 -22.19 9.92
C LEU A 830 -7.89 -22.84 8.76
N ALA A 831 -6.66 -22.38 8.55
CA ALA A 831 -5.64 -23.24 7.99
C ALA A 831 -5.49 -24.43 8.95
N PRO A 832 -5.75 -25.69 8.54
CA PRO A 832 -5.51 -26.84 9.39
C PRO A 832 -4.05 -26.81 9.83
N SER A 833 -3.80 -27.04 11.13
CA SER A 833 -2.48 -27.00 11.73
C SER A 833 -1.42 -27.59 10.80
N LEU A 834 -0.45 -26.77 10.37
CA LEU A 834 0.64 -27.23 9.53
C LEU A 834 1.27 -28.45 10.21
N LEU A 835 1.08 -29.63 9.60
CA LEU A 835 1.84 -30.81 9.94
C LEU A 835 3.31 -30.41 9.76
N SER A 836 4.09 -30.49 10.84
CA SER A 836 5.54 -30.24 10.82
C SER A 836 6.11 -30.90 9.57
N PRO A 837 6.81 -30.16 8.68
CA PRO A 837 7.03 -30.56 7.30
C PRO A 837 7.58 -31.98 7.26
N VAL A 838 6.74 -32.92 6.81
CA VAL A 838 7.06 -34.34 6.78
C VAL A 838 8.29 -34.48 5.91
N SER A 839 9.43 -34.80 6.54
CA SER A 839 10.75 -34.57 5.96
C SER A 839 10.90 -35.38 4.68
N GLY A 840 10.77 -34.68 3.55
CA GLY A 840 10.61 -35.25 2.22
C GLY A 840 11.92 -35.84 1.74
N VAL A 841 12.02 -37.17 1.83
CA VAL A 841 13.24 -37.95 1.55
C VAL A 841 14.35 -37.67 2.59
N GLY A 842 15.17 -38.69 2.86
CA GLY A 842 16.39 -38.52 3.64
C GLY A 842 17.44 -37.69 2.90
N ARG A 843 18.55 -37.37 3.58
CA ARG A 843 19.73 -36.76 2.94
C ARG A 843 20.15 -37.57 1.72
N GLN A 844 20.21 -36.90 0.57
CA GLN A 844 20.69 -37.49 -0.68
C GLN A 844 22.16 -37.13 -0.86
N GLU A 845 22.99 -38.12 -1.19
CA GLU A 845 24.43 -37.91 -1.40
C GLU A 845 24.64 -37.18 -2.75
N LEU A 846 25.30 -36.03 -2.71
CA LEU A 846 25.68 -35.23 -3.89
C LEU A 846 27.12 -35.49 -4.32
N LEU A 847 28.02 -35.75 -3.35
CA LEU A 847 29.42 -36.07 -3.59
C LEU A 847 29.93 -37.00 -2.48
N HIS A 848 30.24 -38.25 -2.81
CA HIS A 848 30.82 -39.22 -1.88
C HIS A 848 32.23 -38.80 -1.43
N ARG A 849 32.56 -39.07 -0.16
CA ARG A 849 33.86 -38.73 0.47
C ARG A 849 35.11 -39.14 -0.32
N VAL A 850 35.03 -40.23 -1.09
CA VAL A 850 36.15 -40.74 -1.90
C VAL A 850 36.29 -39.98 -3.23
N ALA A 851 35.20 -39.45 -3.78
CA ALA A 851 35.22 -38.65 -5.00
C ALA A 851 35.58 -37.17 -4.71
N GLY A 852 35.20 -36.65 -3.55
CA GLY A 852 35.56 -35.31 -3.08
C GLY A 852 36.90 -35.19 -2.36
N GLU A 853 37.79 -36.20 -2.47
CA GLU A 853 39.12 -36.24 -1.83
C GLU A 853 39.11 -35.94 -0.31
N GLY A 854 38.03 -36.36 0.37
CA GLY A 854 37.78 -36.12 1.79
C GLY A 854 36.62 -35.16 2.07
N LEU A 855 36.20 -34.33 1.11
CA LEU A 855 34.92 -33.62 1.16
C LEU A 855 33.78 -34.61 0.88
N ALA A 856 32.77 -34.64 1.75
CA ALA A 856 31.48 -35.28 1.46
C ALA A 856 30.36 -34.25 1.50
N VAL A 857 29.44 -34.34 0.54
CA VAL A 857 28.34 -33.38 0.36
C VAL A 857 27.02 -34.12 0.25
N ASP A 858 26.08 -33.79 1.13
CA ASP A 858 24.67 -34.23 1.07
C ASP A 858 23.78 -33.04 0.70
N TYR A 859 22.56 -33.30 0.23
CA TYR A 859 21.50 -32.29 0.11
C TYR A 859 20.13 -32.77 0.61
N THR A 860 19.28 -31.80 0.96
CA THR A 860 17.86 -32.00 1.29
C THR A 860 17.01 -30.87 0.71
N PHE A 861 15.79 -31.19 0.28
CA PHE A 861 14.79 -30.19 -0.08
C PHE A 861 14.06 -29.72 1.18
N SER A 862 13.93 -28.41 1.37
CA SER A 862 13.33 -27.83 2.59
C SER A 862 11.80 -27.78 2.57
N ARG A 863 11.18 -27.98 1.39
CA ARG A 863 9.75 -27.72 1.10
C ARG A 863 9.28 -26.30 1.42
N GLN A 864 10.20 -25.36 1.49
CA GLN A 864 9.95 -23.93 1.64
C GLN A 864 10.44 -23.19 0.39
N PRO A 865 9.76 -22.09 -0.03
CA PRO A 865 10.30 -21.18 -1.04
C PRO A 865 11.62 -20.57 -0.57
N PHE A 866 12.53 -20.28 -1.49
CA PHE A 866 13.80 -19.64 -1.15
C PHE A 866 13.59 -18.20 -0.69
N SER A 867 14.28 -17.80 0.38
CA SER A 867 14.04 -16.50 1.05
C SER A 867 14.40 -15.27 0.20
N GLY A 868 15.20 -15.45 -0.87
CA GLY A 868 15.51 -14.40 -1.85
C GLY A 868 14.52 -14.29 -3.02
N ASP A 869 13.83 -15.39 -3.37
CA ASP A 869 12.83 -15.42 -4.46
C ASP A 869 11.82 -16.56 -4.20
N PRO A 870 10.53 -16.26 -3.99
CA PRO A 870 9.50 -17.27 -3.71
C PRO A 870 9.21 -18.23 -4.88
N HIS A 871 9.74 -17.99 -6.09
CA HIS A 871 9.60 -18.87 -7.25
C HIS A 871 10.70 -19.94 -7.34
N MET A 872 11.70 -19.90 -6.43
CA MET A 872 12.79 -20.89 -6.36
C MET A 872 12.59 -21.89 -5.23
N VAL A 873 13.03 -23.13 -5.47
CA VAL A 873 13.09 -24.20 -4.46
C VAL A 873 14.31 -23.95 -3.56
N SER A 874 14.10 -23.93 -2.23
CA SER A 874 15.19 -23.85 -1.27
C SER A 874 15.78 -25.24 -0.99
N VAL A 875 17.04 -25.43 -1.40
CA VAL A 875 17.82 -26.66 -1.18
C VAL A 875 18.88 -26.41 -0.12
N HIS A 876 18.88 -27.23 0.92
CA HIS A 876 19.92 -27.20 1.95
C HIS A 876 21.04 -28.18 1.56
N ILE A 877 22.27 -27.66 1.46
CA ILE A 877 23.45 -28.45 1.12
C ILE A 877 24.30 -28.59 2.39
N HIS A 878 24.58 -29.83 2.80
CA HIS A 878 25.39 -30.15 3.97
C HIS A 878 26.79 -30.56 3.50
N PHE A 879 27.81 -29.85 3.96
CA PHE A 879 29.21 -30.15 3.69
C PHE A 879 29.85 -30.78 4.94
N SER A 880 30.67 -31.81 4.78
CA SER A 880 31.44 -32.40 5.87
C SER A 880 32.87 -32.71 5.42
N ASN A 881 33.85 -32.34 6.25
CA ASN A 881 35.27 -32.55 5.97
C ASN A 881 35.77 -33.81 6.69
N SER A 882 36.02 -34.88 5.94
CA SER A 882 36.62 -36.13 6.41
C SER A 882 38.12 -36.24 6.08
N SER A 883 38.78 -35.14 5.68
CA SER A 883 40.23 -35.09 5.44
C SER A 883 41.01 -34.56 6.63
N ASP A 884 42.31 -34.87 6.70
CA ASP A 884 43.23 -34.34 7.72
C ASP A 884 43.60 -32.85 7.51
N THR A 885 43.02 -32.18 6.52
CA THR A 885 43.35 -30.80 6.12
C THR A 885 42.14 -29.86 6.10
N PRO A 886 42.28 -28.58 6.45
CA PRO A 886 41.18 -27.61 6.33
C PRO A 886 40.88 -27.31 4.86
N ILE A 887 39.63 -27.56 4.45
CA ILE A 887 39.09 -27.20 3.14
C ILE A 887 38.82 -25.69 3.14
N LYS A 888 39.03 -24.99 2.02
CA LYS A 888 38.87 -23.53 1.91
C LYS A 888 38.27 -23.09 0.59
N GLY A 889 37.56 -21.96 0.63
CA GLY A 889 37.06 -21.23 -0.54
C GLY A 889 36.00 -21.99 -1.34
N LEU A 890 35.08 -22.67 -0.66
CA LEU A 890 34.09 -23.53 -1.30
C LEU A 890 32.89 -22.71 -1.77
N HIS A 891 32.71 -22.64 -3.09
CA HIS A 891 31.65 -21.86 -3.77
C HIS A 891 31.10 -22.62 -4.99
N VAL A 892 30.01 -22.12 -5.57
CA VAL A 892 29.46 -22.62 -6.84
C VAL A 892 30.29 -22.06 -7.99
N GLY A 893 30.80 -22.94 -8.86
CA GLY A 893 31.44 -22.55 -10.12
C GLY A 893 30.46 -22.53 -11.29
N THR A 894 30.80 -21.74 -12.31
CA THR A 894 29.99 -21.47 -13.53
C THR A 894 29.07 -22.64 -13.91
N PRO A 895 27.74 -22.51 -13.68
CA PRO A 895 26.83 -23.63 -13.80
C PRO A 895 26.44 -23.87 -15.28
N LYS A 896 26.29 -25.13 -15.68
CA LYS A 896 25.98 -25.54 -17.07
C LYS A 896 24.51 -25.93 -17.16
N LEU A 897 23.65 -24.91 -17.04
CA LEU A 897 22.20 -25.10 -16.89
C LEU A 897 21.48 -25.24 -18.24
N PRO A 898 20.48 -26.13 -18.33
CA PRO A 898 19.50 -26.12 -19.43
C PRO A 898 18.75 -24.79 -19.51
N ALA A 899 18.30 -24.42 -20.72
CA ALA A 899 17.62 -23.16 -20.96
C ALA A 899 16.39 -22.97 -20.05
N GLY A 900 16.41 -21.92 -19.23
CA GLY A 900 15.36 -21.58 -18.26
C GLY A 900 15.69 -21.91 -16.80
N ILE A 901 16.56 -22.89 -16.53
CA ILE A 901 16.97 -23.21 -15.15
C ILE A 901 17.96 -22.15 -14.65
N SER A 902 17.74 -21.64 -13.43
CA SER A 902 18.67 -20.71 -12.76
C SER A 902 19.00 -21.18 -11.35
N ILE A 903 20.21 -20.86 -10.89
CA ILE A 903 20.67 -21.12 -9.52
C ILE A 903 21.00 -19.76 -8.88
N GLN A 904 20.54 -19.56 -7.64
CA GLN A 904 21.06 -18.53 -6.75
C GLN A 904 22.06 -19.19 -5.79
N GLU A 905 23.33 -18.82 -5.97
CA GLU A 905 24.47 -19.41 -5.28
C GLU A 905 24.48 -19.08 -3.77
N PHE A 906 25.10 -19.95 -2.98
CA PHE A 906 25.29 -19.74 -1.55
C PHE A 906 26.61 -18.96 -1.27
N PRO A 907 26.70 -18.21 -0.15
CA PRO A 907 27.93 -17.48 0.21
C PRO A 907 29.14 -18.42 0.37
N GLU A 908 30.31 -18.00 -0.13
CA GLU A 908 31.54 -18.78 -0.09
C GLU A 908 31.92 -19.22 1.35
N ILE A 909 32.20 -20.51 1.53
CA ILE A 909 32.64 -21.05 2.81
C ILE A 909 34.16 -20.88 2.91
N GLU A 910 34.60 -19.85 3.65
CA GLU A 910 36.00 -19.45 3.80
C GLU A 910 36.92 -20.61 4.24
N SER A 911 36.50 -21.37 5.25
CA SER A 911 37.19 -22.59 5.68
C SER A 911 36.29 -23.58 6.44
N LEU A 912 36.57 -24.87 6.29
CA LEU A 912 35.93 -25.98 7.00
C LEU A 912 37.02 -26.92 7.56
N ALA A 913 37.12 -27.02 8.89
CA ALA A 913 38.18 -27.76 9.58
C ALA A 913 38.02 -29.29 9.49
N PRO A 914 39.08 -30.09 9.72
CA PRO A 914 38.98 -31.55 9.82
C PRO A 914 37.92 -32.01 10.84
N GLY A 915 36.99 -32.86 10.40
CA GLY A 915 35.87 -33.35 11.22
C GLY A 915 34.70 -32.36 11.37
N GLU A 916 34.79 -31.15 10.82
CA GLU A 916 33.73 -30.15 10.88
C GLU A 916 32.65 -30.39 9.82
N SER A 917 31.46 -29.83 10.03
CA SER A 917 30.37 -29.86 9.05
C SER A 917 29.62 -28.53 9.01
N ALA A 918 29.40 -28.00 7.80
CA ALA A 918 28.67 -26.77 7.54
C ALA A 918 27.37 -27.05 6.77
N THR A 919 26.44 -26.10 6.77
CA THR A 919 25.23 -26.16 5.94
C THR A 919 25.01 -24.83 5.26
N ALA A 920 24.82 -24.86 3.95
CA ALA A 920 24.46 -23.71 3.13
C ALA A 920 23.05 -23.88 2.55
N ILE A 921 22.43 -22.78 2.14
CA ILE A 921 21.11 -22.76 1.52
C ILE A 921 21.27 -22.18 0.12
N MET A 922 20.81 -22.92 -0.89
CA MET A 922 20.92 -22.56 -2.30
C MET A 922 19.52 -22.50 -2.93
N GLY A 923 19.25 -21.46 -3.72
CA GLY A 923 18.00 -21.35 -4.48
C GLY A 923 18.15 -22.01 -5.84
N ILE A 924 17.20 -22.86 -6.25
CA ILE A 924 17.15 -23.39 -7.61
C ILE A 924 15.78 -23.13 -8.23
N ASN A 925 15.75 -22.41 -9.34
CA ASN A 925 14.59 -22.31 -10.21
C ASN A 925 14.64 -23.42 -11.26
N PHE A 926 13.75 -24.41 -11.16
CA PHE A 926 13.64 -25.49 -12.14
C PHE A 926 12.65 -25.18 -13.27
N CYS A 927 11.95 -24.03 -13.27
CA CYS A 927 10.96 -23.65 -14.29
C CYS A 927 9.93 -24.74 -14.63
N ASP A 928 9.32 -25.34 -13.59
CA ASP A 928 8.36 -26.45 -13.67
C ASP A 928 8.89 -27.72 -14.39
N SER A 929 10.22 -27.85 -14.53
CA SER A 929 10.89 -28.95 -15.24
C SER A 929 11.45 -29.99 -14.27
N THR A 930 11.41 -31.26 -14.65
CA THR A 930 12.06 -32.38 -13.92
C THR A 930 13.50 -32.64 -14.39
N GLN A 931 14.07 -31.73 -15.19
CA GLN A 931 15.49 -31.79 -15.61
C GLN A 931 16.43 -31.48 -14.45
N ALA A 932 17.61 -32.09 -14.45
CA ALA A 932 18.60 -31.89 -13.41
C ALA A 932 19.41 -30.59 -13.60
N ALA A 933 19.57 -29.84 -12.51
CA ALA A 933 20.44 -28.67 -12.44
C ALA A 933 21.91 -29.12 -12.29
N ASN A 934 22.71 -28.89 -13.34
CA ASN A 934 24.10 -29.31 -13.42
C ASN A 934 25.04 -28.13 -13.13
N PHE A 935 25.83 -28.22 -12.06
CA PHE A 935 26.73 -27.16 -11.61
C PHE A 935 28.07 -27.72 -11.12
N GLN A 936 29.00 -26.82 -10.82
CA GLN A 936 30.31 -27.18 -10.29
C GLN A 936 30.42 -26.71 -8.84
N LEU A 937 30.97 -27.55 -7.96
CA LEU A 937 31.49 -27.11 -6.67
C LEU A 937 32.98 -26.84 -6.85
N THR A 938 33.39 -25.60 -6.59
CA THR A 938 34.76 -25.14 -6.82
C THR A 938 35.49 -24.99 -5.51
N GLN A 939 36.63 -25.67 -5.43
CA GLN A 939 37.72 -25.45 -4.49
C GLN A 939 38.97 -25.13 -5.35
N THR A 940 40.18 -25.47 -4.88
CA THR A 940 41.39 -25.60 -5.72
C THR A 940 41.27 -26.68 -6.82
N ARG A 941 40.17 -27.44 -6.84
CA ARG A 941 39.71 -28.35 -7.90
C ARG A 941 38.21 -28.16 -8.13
N GLN A 942 37.73 -28.52 -9.32
CA GLN A 942 36.31 -28.46 -9.69
C GLN A 942 35.67 -29.84 -9.62
N PHE A 943 34.59 -29.99 -8.86
CA PHE A 943 33.76 -31.18 -8.79
C PHE A 943 32.44 -30.94 -9.51
N TYR A 944 32.05 -31.82 -10.43
CA TYR A 944 30.80 -31.72 -11.18
C TYR A 944 29.67 -32.44 -10.44
N VAL A 945 28.57 -31.75 -10.18
CA VAL A 945 27.42 -32.24 -9.40
C VAL A 945 26.09 -31.91 -10.08
N SER A 946 25.07 -32.71 -9.79
CA SER A 946 23.77 -32.67 -10.47
C SER A 946 22.64 -32.91 -9.47
N ILE A 947 21.72 -31.95 -9.33
CA ILE A 947 20.52 -32.07 -8.48
C ILE A 947 19.29 -32.21 -9.38
N GLN A 948 18.54 -33.30 -9.22
CA GLN A 948 17.26 -33.51 -9.90
C GLN A 948 16.09 -33.37 -8.90
N PRO A 949 15.02 -32.62 -9.22
CA PRO A 949 13.88 -32.45 -8.33
C PRO A 949 12.84 -33.58 -8.52
N PRO A 950 12.35 -34.22 -7.44
CA PRO A 950 11.08 -34.93 -7.44
C PRO A 950 9.93 -33.94 -7.68
N VAL A 951 8.82 -34.38 -8.28
CA VAL A 951 7.73 -33.46 -8.66
C VAL A 951 7.08 -32.79 -7.43
N GLY A 952 7.02 -33.51 -6.30
CA GLY A 952 6.52 -32.98 -5.03
C GLY A 952 7.31 -31.79 -4.48
N GLU A 953 8.62 -31.69 -4.79
CA GLU A 953 9.47 -30.58 -4.32
C GLU A 953 9.34 -29.32 -5.18
N LEU A 954 8.70 -29.43 -6.36
CA LEU A 954 8.37 -28.30 -7.24
C LEU A 954 7.03 -27.63 -6.88
N MET A 955 6.31 -28.16 -5.87
CA MET A 955 4.95 -27.75 -5.54
C MET A 955 4.81 -27.26 -4.10
N ALA A 956 3.89 -26.31 -3.91
CA ALA A 956 3.44 -25.84 -2.60
C ALA A 956 1.96 -26.24 -2.38
N PRO A 957 1.57 -26.63 -1.15
CA PRO A 957 0.19 -26.99 -0.83
C PRO A 957 -0.74 -25.78 -0.94
N VAL A 958 -1.98 -26.01 -1.37
CA VAL A 958 -3.04 -25.00 -1.47
C VAL A 958 -4.28 -25.47 -0.71
N PHE A 959 -4.79 -24.62 0.19
CA PHE A 959 -6.05 -24.84 0.87
C PHE A 959 -7.21 -24.24 0.06
N MET A 960 -8.28 -25.01 -0.13
CA MET A 960 -9.50 -24.60 -0.85
C MET A 960 -10.70 -25.41 -0.36
N SER A 961 -11.92 -24.92 -0.62
CA SER A 961 -13.15 -25.65 -0.30
C SER A 961 -13.49 -26.73 -1.34
N GLU A 962 -14.38 -27.66 -0.97
CA GLU A 962 -14.85 -28.73 -1.85
C GLU A 962 -15.51 -28.20 -3.14
N ASN A 963 -16.22 -27.06 -3.03
CA ASN A 963 -16.90 -26.43 -4.17
C ASN A 963 -15.91 -25.75 -5.12
N GLU A 964 -14.85 -25.16 -4.59
CA GLU A 964 -13.77 -24.57 -5.41
C GLU A 964 -12.97 -25.66 -6.11
N PHE A 965 -12.61 -26.73 -5.41
CA PHE A 965 -11.93 -27.89 -6.02
C PHE A 965 -12.68 -28.43 -7.24
N LYS A 966 -13.98 -28.71 -7.11
CA LYS A 966 -14.79 -29.21 -8.24
C LYS A 966 -14.92 -28.19 -9.38
N LYS A 967 -15.03 -26.90 -9.06
CA LYS A 967 -15.11 -25.81 -10.04
C LYS A 967 -13.83 -25.65 -10.85
N GLU A 968 -12.67 -25.74 -10.20
CA GLU A 968 -11.36 -25.63 -10.86
C GLU A 968 -10.99 -26.92 -11.60
N GLN A 969 -11.30 -28.10 -11.02
CA GLN A 969 -11.18 -29.39 -11.69
C GLN A 969 -12.00 -29.43 -12.99
N GLY A 970 -13.22 -28.88 -12.99
CA GLY A 970 -14.06 -28.76 -14.19
C GLY A 970 -13.41 -28.00 -15.35
N LYS A 971 -12.50 -27.04 -15.08
CA LYS A 971 -11.72 -26.32 -16.12
C LYS A 971 -10.54 -27.13 -16.65
N LEU A 972 -10.04 -28.09 -15.88
CA LEU A 972 -8.83 -28.87 -16.14
C LEU A 972 -9.15 -30.32 -16.57
N THR A 973 -10.30 -30.52 -17.23
CA THR A 973 -10.75 -31.80 -17.78
C THR A 973 -10.19 -32.07 -19.17
N GLY A 974 -10.24 -33.32 -19.62
CA GLY A 974 -9.89 -33.69 -20.99
C GLY A 974 -8.37 -33.78 -21.22
N MET A 975 -7.79 -32.88 -22.02
CA MET A 975 -6.35 -32.95 -22.35
C MET A 975 -5.42 -32.67 -21.16
N ASN A 976 -5.93 -32.06 -20.08
CA ASN A 976 -5.18 -31.73 -18.86
C ASN A 976 -5.42 -32.75 -17.73
N GLU A 977 -6.03 -33.90 -18.03
CA GLU A 977 -6.46 -34.92 -17.09
C GLU A 977 -5.73 -36.24 -17.35
N ILE A 978 -5.07 -36.79 -16.32
CA ILE A 978 -4.33 -38.05 -16.39
C ILE A 978 -4.88 -38.99 -15.32
N THR A 979 -5.30 -40.18 -15.71
CA THR A 979 -5.97 -41.14 -14.83
C THR A 979 -5.31 -42.52 -14.92
N GLU A 980 -4.88 -43.06 -13.77
CA GLU A 980 -4.27 -44.39 -13.65
C GLU A 980 -5.04 -45.25 -12.62
N LYS A 981 -4.99 -46.57 -12.79
CA LYS A 981 -5.67 -47.54 -11.90
C LYS A 981 -4.63 -48.36 -11.16
N LEU A 982 -4.76 -48.40 -9.83
CA LEU A 982 -3.82 -49.06 -8.93
C LEU A 982 -4.55 -49.95 -7.92
N THR A 983 -3.85 -50.92 -7.34
CA THR A 983 -4.37 -51.76 -6.26
C THR A 983 -3.68 -51.39 -4.96
N LEU A 984 -4.46 -50.92 -3.97
CA LEU A 984 -3.94 -50.52 -2.67
C LEU A 984 -3.61 -51.78 -1.83
N PRO A 985 -2.37 -51.94 -1.32
CA PRO A 985 -2.03 -53.01 -0.39
C PRO A 985 -2.84 -52.94 0.90
N ASP A 986 -3.00 -54.06 1.60
CA ASP A 986 -3.78 -54.14 2.84
C ASP A 986 -3.24 -53.25 3.97
N THR A 987 -1.95 -52.92 3.92
CA THR A 987 -1.27 -51.96 4.81
C THR A 987 -1.66 -50.49 4.53
N CYS A 988 -2.18 -50.19 3.34
CA CYS A 988 -2.53 -48.84 2.89
C CYS A 988 -4.05 -48.57 2.92
N ARG A 989 -4.81 -49.36 3.69
CA ARG A 989 -6.29 -49.26 3.80
C ARG A 989 -6.80 -48.25 4.84
N SER A 990 -5.94 -47.45 5.49
CA SER A 990 -6.37 -46.44 6.46
C SER A 990 -6.12 -45.02 5.96
N ASP A 991 -7.10 -44.13 6.19
CA ASP A 991 -7.11 -42.74 5.75
C ASP A 991 -5.82 -42.01 6.07
N HIS A 992 -5.29 -42.23 7.28
CA HIS A 992 -4.07 -41.61 7.77
C HIS A 992 -2.86 -42.03 6.93
N ILE A 993 -2.73 -43.31 6.59
CA ILE A 993 -1.59 -43.82 5.82
C ILE A 993 -1.65 -43.32 4.37
N VAL A 994 -2.84 -43.30 3.76
CA VAL A 994 -3.06 -42.75 2.41
C VAL A 994 -2.70 -41.26 2.38
N VAL A 995 -3.26 -40.46 3.28
CA VAL A 995 -3.01 -39.01 3.37
C VAL A 995 -1.54 -38.74 3.69
N GLN A 996 -0.92 -39.48 4.61
CA GLN A 996 0.49 -39.31 4.95
C GLN A 996 1.41 -39.63 3.76
N LYS A 997 1.18 -40.73 3.04
CA LYS A 997 1.96 -41.10 1.85
C LYS A 997 1.80 -40.10 0.71
N VAL A 998 0.58 -39.69 0.37
CA VAL A 998 0.34 -38.69 -0.69
C VAL A 998 0.95 -37.35 -0.31
N THR A 999 0.78 -36.86 0.92
CA THR A 999 1.39 -35.59 1.37
C THR A 999 2.92 -35.67 1.39
N ALA A 1000 3.49 -36.78 1.87
CA ALA A 1000 4.93 -37.00 1.87
C ALA A 1000 5.52 -37.08 0.46
N THR A 1001 4.78 -37.58 -0.53
CA THR A 1001 5.28 -37.73 -1.92
C THR A 1001 5.04 -36.49 -2.77
N ALA A 1002 3.86 -35.88 -2.66
CA ALA A 1002 3.36 -34.85 -3.57
C ALA A 1002 3.33 -33.42 -2.99
N ASN A 1003 3.55 -33.24 -1.69
CA ASN A 1003 3.49 -31.93 -1.00
C ASN A 1003 2.17 -31.13 -1.20
N LEU A 1004 1.07 -31.82 -1.51
CA LEU A 1004 -0.25 -31.22 -1.73
C LEU A 1004 -1.03 -31.08 -0.42
N GLY A 1005 -1.87 -30.05 -0.30
CA GLY A 1005 -2.77 -29.86 0.83
C GLY A 1005 -4.02 -30.73 0.70
N ARG A 1006 -4.43 -31.44 1.75
CA ARG A 1006 -5.70 -32.21 1.76
C ARG A 1006 -6.88 -31.25 1.73
N VAL A 1007 -7.79 -31.46 0.78
CA VAL A 1007 -9.07 -30.74 0.67
C VAL A 1007 -10.13 -31.49 1.48
N PRO A 1008 -10.98 -30.81 2.28
CA PRO A 1008 -12.10 -31.45 2.96
C PRO A 1008 -13.06 -32.13 1.97
N CYS A 1009 -13.51 -33.33 2.29
CA CYS A 1009 -14.42 -34.12 1.46
C CYS A 1009 -15.47 -34.80 2.36
N GLY A 1010 -16.74 -34.77 1.96
CA GLY A 1010 -17.83 -35.40 2.71
C GLY A 1010 -17.98 -36.92 2.55
N THR A 1011 -17.22 -37.55 1.65
CA THR A 1011 -17.25 -38.99 1.34
C THR A 1011 -16.01 -39.70 1.90
N SER A 1012 -16.20 -40.89 2.49
CA SER A 1012 -15.14 -41.70 3.11
C SER A 1012 -14.14 -42.29 2.11
N ASP A 1013 -14.61 -42.57 0.90
CA ASP A 1013 -13.90 -43.39 -0.09
C ASP A 1013 -13.14 -42.52 -1.12
N GLU A 1014 -13.24 -41.19 -1.03
CA GLU A 1014 -12.67 -40.25 -2.00
C GLU A 1014 -11.74 -39.21 -1.34
N TYR A 1015 -10.46 -39.24 -1.74
CA TYR A 1015 -9.44 -38.35 -1.21
C TYR A 1015 -9.09 -37.27 -2.24
N ARG A 1016 -9.13 -36.00 -1.84
CA ARG A 1016 -8.81 -34.85 -2.70
C ARG A 1016 -7.66 -34.04 -2.12
N PHE A 1017 -6.74 -33.63 -2.98
CA PHE A 1017 -5.57 -32.84 -2.63
C PHE A 1017 -5.30 -31.75 -3.67
N ALA A 1018 -4.82 -30.59 -3.23
CA ALA A 1018 -4.56 -29.44 -4.09
C ALA A 1018 -3.20 -28.79 -3.80
N GLY A 1019 -2.56 -28.29 -4.85
CA GLY A 1019 -1.31 -27.56 -4.78
C GLY A 1019 -1.10 -26.69 -6.01
N ARG A 1020 -0.01 -25.93 -5.99
CA ARG A 1020 0.45 -25.10 -7.11
C ARG A 1020 1.94 -25.33 -7.34
N THR A 1021 2.38 -25.22 -8.58
CA THR A 1021 3.82 -25.14 -8.89
C THR A 1021 4.44 -23.88 -8.28
N LEU A 1022 5.71 -23.95 -7.89
CA LEU A 1022 6.44 -22.81 -7.33
C LEU A 1022 6.77 -21.75 -8.38
N THR A 1023 7.13 -22.14 -9.61
CA THR A 1023 7.59 -21.17 -10.62
C THR A 1023 6.45 -20.51 -11.41
N SER A 1024 5.53 -21.27 -12.01
CA SER A 1024 4.40 -20.65 -12.76
C SER A 1024 3.14 -20.38 -11.94
N GLY A 1025 3.00 -21.00 -10.76
CA GLY A 1025 1.76 -20.96 -9.99
C GLY A 1025 0.63 -21.80 -10.60
N SER A 1026 0.87 -22.55 -11.69
CA SER A 1026 -0.10 -23.47 -12.31
C SER A 1026 -0.65 -24.45 -11.27
N LEU A 1027 -1.98 -24.64 -11.30
CA LEU A 1027 -2.70 -25.46 -10.35
C LEU A 1027 -2.51 -26.97 -10.64
N VAL A 1028 -2.38 -27.76 -9.57
CA VAL A 1028 -2.32 -29.22 -9.62
C VAL A 1028 -3.35 -29.76 -8.63
N LEU A 1029 -4.31 -30.53 -9.15
CA LEU A 1029 -5.37 -31.18 -8.37
C LEU A 1029 -5.22 -32.69 -8.48
N LEU A 1030 -5.45 -33.41 -7.38
CA LEU A 1030 -5.33 -34.86 -7.30
C LEU A 1030 -6.57 -35.43 -6.59
N THR A 1031 -7.25 -36.37 -7.25
CA THR A 1031 -8.37 -37.15 -6.70
C THR A 1031 -7.99 -38.63 -6.69
N LEU A 1032 -8.25 -39.32 -5.57
CA LEU A 1032 -8.11 -40.78 -5.44
C LEU A 1032 -9.45 -41.37 -5.00
N ASP A 1033 -10.13 -42.07 -5.92
CA ASP A 1033 -11.32 -42.92 -5.67
C ASP A 1033 -10.84 -44.30 -5.21
N ALA A 1034 -11.01 -44.63 -3.92
CA ALA A 1034 -10.50 -45.85 -3.30
C ALA A 1034 -11.65 -46.82 -2.97
N ARG A 1035 -11.92 -47.77 -3.87
CA ARG A 1035 -13.10 -48.64 -3.77
C ARG A 1035 -12.88 -49.75 -2.72
N PRO A 1036 -13.94 -50.21 -2.02
CA PRO A 1036 -13.84 -51.19 -0.93
C PRO A 1036 -13.29 -52.57 -1.33
N THR A 1037 -13.14 -52.86 -2.63
CA THR A 1037 -12.47 -54.06 -3.15
C THR A 1037 -10.94 -53.94 -3.27
N GLY A 1038 -10.34 -52.82 -2.85
CA GLY A 1038 -8.89 -52.57 -2.92
C GLY A 1038 -8.40 -52.03 -4.27
N ALA A 1039 -9.27 -51.93 -5.28
CA ALA A 1039 -8.99 -51.24 -6.53
C ALA A 1039 -9.23 -49.74 -6.37
N ALA A 1040 -8.24 -48.92 -6.68
CA ALA A 1040 -8.32 -47.46 -6.62
C ALA A 1040 -8.03 -46.82 -7.98
N GLN A 1041 -8.58 -45.63 -8.19
CA GLN A 1041 -8.39 -44.84 -9.40
C GLN A 1041 -7.84 -43.47 -9.01
N LEU A 1042 -6.63 -43.16 -9.47
CA LEU A 1042 -5.93 -41.91 -9.25
C LEU A 1042 -6.10 -41.03 -10.48
N THR A 1043 -6.68 -39.84 -10.31
CA THR A 1043 -6.77 -38.79 -11.34
C THR A 1043 -5.98 -37.58 -10.89
N VAL A 1044 -5.12 -37.07 -11.77
CA VAL A 1044 -4.40 -35.80 -11.60
C VAL A 1044 -4.80 -34.85 -12.73
N ASN A 1045 -5.24 -33.66 -12.36
CA ASN A 1045 -5.54 -32.57 -13.29
C ASN A 1045 -4.44 -31.49 -13.19
N SER A 1046 -3.79 -31.16 -14.31
CA SER A 1046 -2.76 -30.12 -14.36
C SER A 1046 -2.60 -29.54 -15.76
N GLU A 1047 -2.35 -28.24 -15.84
CA GLU A 1047 -1.96 -27.53 -17.08
C GLU A 1047 -0.60 -28.00 -17.62
N LYS A 1048 0.23 -28.63 -16.78
CA LYS A 1048 1.61 -29.03 -17.08
C LYS A 1048 1.69 -30.55 -17.21
N MET A 1049 1.44 -31.05 -18.42
CA MET A 1049 1.36 -32.51 -18.69
C MET A 1049 2.56 -33.33 -18.21
N VAL A 1050 3.78 -32.79 -18.23
CA VAL A 1050 4.98 -33.47 -17.70
C VAL A 1050 4.88 -33.65 -16.18
N ILE A 1051 4.50 -32.61 -15.45
CA ILE A 1051 4.26 -32.65 -14.00
C ILE A 1051 3.15 -33.64 -13.68
N GLY A 1052 2.00 -33.58 -14.37
CA GLY A 1052 0.91 -34.53 -14.16
C GLY A 1052 1.34 -35.99 -14.39
N THR A 1053 2.05 -36.27 -15.49
CA THR A 1053 2.48 -37.64 -15.85
C THR A 1053 3.51 -38.20 -14.87
N MET A 1054 4.44 -37.39 -14.38
CA MET A 1054 5.44 -37.82 -13.41
C MET A 1054 4.82 -37.96 -12.00
N LEU A 1055 3.96 -37.02 -11.59
CA LEU A 1055 3.32 -37.05 -10.28
C LEU A 1055 2.41 -38.27 -10.10
N VAL A 1056 1.69 -38.68 -11.15
CA VAL A 1056 0.91 -39.93 -11.13
C VAL A 1056 1.81 -41.13 -10.85
N LYS A 1057 2.98 -41.22 -11.50
CA LYS A 1057 3.94 -42.33 -11.28
C LYS A 1057 4.51 -42.31 -9.86
N ASP A 1058 4.96 -41.15 -9.39
CA ASP A 1058 5.53 -40.99 -8.05
C ASP A 1058 4.51 -41.43 -6.97
N VAL A 1059 3.25 -41.00 -7.11
CA VAL A 1059 2.17 -41.34 -6.17
C VAL A 1059 1.70 -42.80 -6.30
N VAL A 1060 1.60 -43.35 -7.52
CA VAL A 1060 1.30 -44.78 -7.72
C VAL A 1060 2.40 -45.65 -7.08
N GLN A 1061 3.67 -45.31 -7.27
CA GLN A 1061 4.78 -46.01 -6.65
C GLN A 1061 4.71 -45.91 -5.11
N ALA A 1062 4.51 -44.71 -4.56
CA ALA A 1062 4.42 -44.50 -3.11
C ALA A 1062 3.20 -45.19 -2.46
N LEU A 1063 2.10 -45.39 -3.20
CA LEU A 1063 0.90 -46.10 -2.71
C LEU A 1063 0.98 -47.63 -2.87
N THR A 1064 1.85 -48.15 -3.76
CA THR A 1064 2.00 -49.59 -4.02
C THR A 1064 3.18 -50.25 -3.31
N GLN A 1065 4.19 -49.47 -2.87
CA GLN A 1065 5.30 -49.90 -2.00
C GLN A 1065 4.92 -49.87 -0.52
#